data_AF-A0A359CCQ3-F1
#
_entry.id   AF-A0A359CCQ3-F1
#
_cell.length_a   1.000
_cell.length_b   1.000
_cell.length_c   1.000
_cell.angle_alpha   90.00
_cell.angle_beta   90.00
_cell.angle_gamma   90.00
#
_symmetry.space_group_name_H-M   'P 1'
#
loop_
_entity.id
_entity.type
_entity.pdbx_description
1 polymer ?
#
loop_
_entity_poly.entity_id
_entity_poly.type
_entity_poly.pdbx_seq_one_letter_code
_entity_poly.pdbx_strand_id
1 'polypeptide(L)'
;MRNIKSPSKSSQMNRLNHKIAILILFVWGMSLLQAYAQVPGGYYKMAEGKKGHILKTALFHSIKNPRVISYSALWGAFKRTDMRPDGRVWDIYSTQEGGKAPYSFDFDTNRCGRYHREGDCYNREHSVPKSWFKEAPPMFSDLFHVYPTDGYVNGRRGNLPYGEVGITSWVSANGSKVGQNTFGGYTKRVFEPIDEYKGDLARTYFYMATAYEDKLSNWKSDQIGGNRYPGFSQWSLELLLKWHREDPVSEKEIRRNEAVYAIQQNRNPYIDYPELAEYVWGKRKEQSFSFSKAKNANTRQGDDSVRRPSPPLKMAVITDTHYLSSALSIGGPALEAYQNATGRNVADLHAVFDDVLTDIEREQTDILLICGDITNHGERRSHLDFIGKIRPLQKKGMRVFVIPGNHDIAVPDAKAYIGNTATVTESITPDEFAQLYASFGYASALKRDPASLSYLAEINEHTWLLCFDTNRYREHTTSSITSGRIHPETLQWAFRILDEAKQKGITVLGMMHHGLVEHMPYQAVFFGDYLVDGWQDAAQQLADRGLKVVFTGHFHSNDVSSFTSSSGNTLYDVETASLSQYPFAYRFVELHQDRLSIDTRFVDSIPGKPFLQKEYKSKFEKLSRRVAANRLKQIGFPLPQETLDALTELLVKMAVLHAAGDEKTDAEMTKAVETLQHILGGENAGIESFQMDFPPADNRLVIAL
;
A
#
# COMPACT_ATOMS: atom_id res chain seq x y z
N MET A 1 1.99 15.92 -66.19
CA MET A 1 0.92 15.19 -65.48
C MET A 1 1.54 14.00 -64.74
N ARG A 2 1.72 14.08 -63.42
CA ARG A 2 2.03 12.92 -62.58
C ARG A 2 0.79 12.61 -61.74
N ASN A 3 0.13 11.50 -62.08
CA ASN A 3 -1.00 10.96 -61.33
C ASN A 3 -0.51 10.38 -60.01
N ILE A 4 -0.87 11.02 -58.89
CA ILE A 4 -0.75 10.45 -57.55
C ILE A 4 -1.96 9.55 -57.34
N LYS A 5 -1.77 8.22 -57.38
CA LYS A 5 -2.82 7.25 -57.04
C LYS A 5 -3.11 7.32 -55.55
N SER A 6 -4.39 7.49 -55.20
CA SER A 6 -4.89 7.33 -53.83
C SER A 6 -4.66 5.90 -53.33
N PRO A 7 -4.34 5.68 -52.04
CA PRO A 7 -4.15 4.33 -51.51
C PRO A 7 -5.43 3.50 -51.62
N SER A 8 -5.30 2.18 -51.85
CA SER A 8 -6.45 1.26 -51.90
C SER A 8 -7.12 1.13 -50.52
N LYS A 9 -8.43 0.82 -50.51
CA LYS A 9 -9.20 0.56 -49.27
C LYS A 9 -8.53 -0.48 -48.36
N SER A 10 -7.90 -1.53 -48.91
CA SER A 10 -7.18 -2.55 -48.12
C SER A 10 -5.90 -2.02 -47.47
N SER A 11 -5.20 -1.08 -48.13
CA SER A 11 -4.01 -0.41 -47.59
C SER A 11 -4.37 0.55 -46.45
N GLN A 12 -5.53 1.19 -46.51
CA GLN A 12 -6.05 2.03 -45.43
C GLN A 12 -6.55 1.19 -44.25
N MET A 13 -7.22 0.07 -44.51
CA MET A 13 -7.71 -0.87 -43.49
C MET A 13 -6.56 -1.58 -42.78
N ASN A 14 -5.47 -1.94 -43.47
CA ASN A 14 -4.28 -2.50 -42.83
C ASN A 14 -3.49 -1.46 -42.01
N ARG A 15 -3.49 -0.18 -42.41
CA ARG A 15 -2.93 0.92 -41.59
C ARG A 15 -3.82 1.25 -40.38
N LEU A 16 -5.14 1.12 -40.52
CA LEU A 16 -6.11 1.22 -39.46
C LEU A 16 -5.93 0.08 -38.44
N ASN A 17 -5.78 -1.17 -38.91
CA ASN A 17 -5.46 -2.33 -38.07
C ASN A 17 -4.07 -2.22 -37.41
N HIS A 18 -3.07 -1.62 -38.07
CA HIS A 18 -1.75 -1.38 -37.45
C HIS A 18 -1.78 -0.26 -36.40
N LYS A 19 -2.62 0.77 -36.56
CA LYS A 19 -2.76 1.86 -35.60
C LYS A 19 -3.74 1.55 -34.47
N ILE A 20 -4.76 0.74 -34.74
CA ILE A 20 -5.58 0.06 -33.73
C ILE A 20 -4.71 -0.98 -33.01
N ALA A 21 -3.81 -1.69 -33.70
CA ALA A 21 -2.80 -2.50 -33.04
C ALA A 21 -1.80 -1.66 -32.22
N ILE A 22 -1.49 -0.41 -32.62
CA ILE A 22 -0.73 0.54 -31.79
C ILE A 22 -1.57 1.05 -30.63
N LEU A 23 -2.89 1.23 -30.77
CA LEU A 23 -3.84 1.57 -29.70
C LEU A 23 -4.14 0.35 -28.79
N ILE A 24 -3.94 -0.87 -29.29
CA ILE A 24 -3.99 -2.12 -28.54
C ILE A 24 -2.63 -2.35 -27.87
N LEU A 25 -1.49 -2.03 -28.51
CA LEU A 25 -0.14 -1.95 -27.91
C LEU A 25 -0.03 -0.82 -26.88
N PHE A 26 -0.82 0.25 -27.04
CA PHE A 26 -1.06 1.33 -26.08
C PHE A 26 -1.84 0.83 -24.85
N VAL A 27 -2.50 -0.32 -24.97
CA VAL A 27 -3.11 -1.06 -23.85
C VAL A 27 -2.25 -2.29 -23.46
N TRP A 28 -1.27 -2.68 -24.28
CA TRP A 28 -0.52 -3.95 -24.22
C TRP A 28 1.00 -3.78 -24.28
N GLY A 29 1.52 -2.73 -23.66
CA GLY A 29 2.94 -2.48 -23.50
C GLY A 29 3.52 -3.13 -22.24
N MET A 30 3.78 -4.44 -22.33
CA MET A 30 4.71 -5.24 -21.50
C MET A 30 4.33 -5.61 -20.05
N SER A 31 4.04 -6.91 -19.90
CA SER A 31 4.20 -7.69 -18.66
C SER A 31 5.66 -7.73 -18.19
N LEU A 32 5.92 -7.61 -16.87
CA LEU A 32 6.77 -8.50 -16.04
C LEU A 32 7.02 -7.94 -14.62
N LEU A 33 6.64 -8.74 -13.60
CA LEU A 33 7.12 -8.78 -12.19
C LEU A 33 6.81 -7.54 -11.32
N GLN A 34 6.11 -7.59 -10.19
CA GLN A 34 6.05 -8.61 -9.14
C GLN A 34 4.63 -8.64 -8.52
N ALA A 35 4.04 -9.83 -8.42
CA ALA A 35 2.85 -10.00 -7.59
C ALA A 35 3.28 -10.04 -6.11
N TYR A 36 2.87 -9.05 -5.33
CA TYR A 36 2.68 -9.26 -3.89
C TYR A 36 1.44 -10.13 -3.76
N ALA A 37 1.63 -11.41 -3.48
CA ALA A 37 0.50 -12.29 -3.21
C ALA A 37 -0.10 -11.89 -1.86
N GLN A 38 -1.24 -11.21 -1.85
CA GLN A 38 -2.10 -11.21 -0.67
C GLN A 38 -2.75 -12.61 -0.57
N VAL A 39 -3.09 -13.07 0.64
CA VAL A 39 -3.84 -14.33 0.84
C VAL A 39 -5.01 -14.37 -0.16
N PRO A 40 -5.09 -15.40 -1.03
CA PRO A 40 -6.15 -15.45 -2.05
C PRO A 40 -7.53 -15.28 -1.42
N GLY A 41 -8.41 -14.52 -2.07
CA GLY A 41 -9.76 -14.29 -1.59
C GLY A 41 -10.47 -15.62 -1.25
N GLY A 42 -10.91 -15.76 0.00
CA GLY A 42 -11.63 -16.95 0.46
C GLY A 42 -10.76 -18.17 0.81
N TYR A 43 -9.42 -18.06 0.82
CA TYR A 43 -8.49 -19.17 1.10
C TYR A 43 -8.80 -19.93 2.42
N TYR A 44 -9.24 -19.21 3.46
CA TYR A 44 -9.61 -19.79 4.77
C TYR A 44 -11.13 -19.83 5.04
N LYS A 45 -11.98 -19.71 4.01
CA LYS A 45 -13.45 -19.58 4.17
C LYS A 45 -14.09 -20.69 5.01
N MET A 46 -13.58 -21.92 4.93
CA MET A 46 -14.10 -23.06 5.70
C MET A 46 -13.84 -22.96 7.21
N ALA A 47 -12.86 -22.15 7.61
CA ALA A 47 -12.44 -21.94 8.99
C ALA A 47 -13.20 -20.79 9.67
N GLU A 48 -13.94 -19.96 8.92
CA GLU A 48 -14.73 -18.84 9.49
C GLU A 48 -15.75 -19.34 10.52
N GLY A 49 -15.78 -18.68 11.68
CA GLY A 49 -16.70 -18.99 12.79
C GLY A 49 -16.37 -20.28 13.55
N LYS A 50 -15.31 -21.01 13.20
CA LYS A 50 -14.91 -22.26 13.87
C LYS A 50 -14.03 -21.98 15.09
N LYS A 51 -13.87 -22.97 15.98
CA LYS A 51 -13.04 -22.89 17.18
C LYS A 51 -12.36 -24.21 17.54
N GLY A 52 -11.28 -24.15 18.32
CA GLY A 52 -10.58 -25.31 18.87
C GLY A 52 -10.21 -26.34 17.82
N HIS A 53 -10.48 -27.62 18.10
CA HIS A 53 -10.17 -28.72 17.16
C HIS A 53 -10.92 -28.59 15.82
N ILE A 54 -12.15 -28.08 15.79
CA ILE A 54 -12.92 -27.89 14.54
C ILE A 54 -12.26 -26.83 13.66
N LEU A 55 -11.74 -25.76 14.26
CA LEU A 55 -10.97 -24.73 13.55
C LEU A 55 -9.69 -25.31 12.95
N LYS A 56 -8.95 -26.12 13.72
CA LYS A 56 -7.75 -26.81 13.25
C LYS A 56 -8.05 -27.71 12.05
N THR A 57 -9.09 -28.55 12.13
CA THR A 57 -9.50 -29.44 11.05
C THR A 57 -9.92 -28.63 9.81
N ALA A 58 -10.62 -27.50 9.97
CA ALA A 58 -10.97 -26.64 8.85
C ALA A 58 -9.73 -26.03 8.16
N LEU A 59 -8.75 -25.57 8.94
CA LEU A 59 -7.46 -25.09 8.42
C LEU A 59 -6.68 -26.21 7.71
N PHE A 60 -6.66 -27.42 8.28
CA PHE A 60 -6.09 -28.62 7.64
C PHE A 60 -6.67 -28.80 6.23
N HIS A 61 -8.00 -28.72 6.07
CA HIS A 61 -8.62 -28.84 4.74
C HIS A 61 -8.20 -27.75 3.75
N SER A 62 -7.81 -26.56 4.22
CA SER A 62 -7.24 -25.50 3.37
C SER A 62 -5.79 -25.79 2.94
N ILE A 63 -4.98 -26.50 3.74
CA ILE A 63 -3.52 -26.56 3.54
C ILE A 63 -2.92 -27.98 3.37
N LYS A 64 -3.70 -29.05 3.51
CA LYS A 64 -3.23 -30.46 3.61
C LYS A 64 -2.51 -31.07 2.39
N ASN A 65 -2.54 -30.41 1.23
CA ASN A 65 -1.98 -30.94 -0.02
C ASN A 65 -0.93 -29.97 -0.61
N PRO A 66 0.20 -29.74 0.07
CA PRO A 66 1.27 -28.90 -0.47
C PRO A 66 1.83 -29.52 -1.76
N ARG A 67 2.05 -28.68 -2.79
CA ARG A 67 2.78 -29.06 -4.00
C ARG A 67 4.28 -29.00 -3.72
N VAL A 68 4.76 -29.90 -2.85
CA VAL A 68 6.18 -29.95 -2.48
C VAL A 68 7.07 -30.20 -3.70
N ILE A 69 8.25 -29.61 -3.66
CA ILE A 69 9.28 -29.83 -4.68
C ILE A 69 10.15 -31.03 -4.31
N SER A 70 10.98 -31.49 -5.26
CA SER A 70 11.94 -32.55 -4.97
C SER A 70 12.95 -32.10 -3.91
N TYR A 71 13.47 -33.05 -3.13
CA TYR A 71 14.44 -32.74 -2.08
C TYR A 71 15.73 -32.08 -2.61
N SER A 72 16.12 -32.37 -3.86
CA SER A 72 17.24 -31.69 -4.53
C SER A 72 16.91 -30.26 -4.96
N ALA A 73 15.66 -29.97 -5.32
CA ALA A 73 15.22 -28.64 -5.74
C ALA A 73 15.16 -27.62 -4.59
N LEU A 74 15.13 -28.08 -3.33
CA LEU A 74 15.15 -27.21 -2.14
C LEU A 74 16.31 -26.20 -2.17
N TRP A 75 17.48 -26.60 -2.66
CA TRP A 75 18.64 -25.71 -2.77
C TRP A 75 18.37 -24.47 -3.62
N GLY A 76 17.65 -24.64 -4.73
CA GLY A 76 17.24 -23.53 -5.59
C GLY A 76 16.10 -22.72 -4.98
N ALA A 77 15.20 -23.37 -4.25
CA ALA A 77 14.09 -22.69 -3.57
C ALA A 77 14.58 -21.74 -2.47
N PHE A 78 15.63 -22.10 -1.72
CA PHE A 78 16.18 -21.26 -0.66
C PHE A 78 16.67 -19.88 -1.13
N LYS A 79 17.11 -19.76 -2.39
CA LYS A 79 17.46 -18.46 -2.99
C LYS A 79 16.26 -17.48 -3.01
N ARG A 80 15.04 -18.01 -3.01
CA ARG A 80 13.79 -17.23 -2.98
C ARG A 80 13.18 -17.14 -1.59
N THR A 81 13.28 -18.21 -0.79
CA THR A 81 12.58 -18.31 0.50
C THR A 81 13.40 -17.82 1.68
N ASP A 82 14.73 -17.87 1.60
CA ASP A 82 15.63 -17.71 2.75
C ASP A 82 16.88 -16.89 2.37
N MET A 83 16.71 -15.84 1.56
CA MET A 83 17.79 -14.93 1.15
C MET A 83 17.75 -13.64 1.99
N ARG A 84 18.89 -13.30 2.58
CA ARG A 84 19.12 -12.02 3.26
C ARG A 84 19.25 -10.87 2.25
N PRO A 85 19.04 -9.60 2.66
CA PRO A 85 19.19 -8.45 1.77
C PRO A 85 20.57 -8.33 1.11
N ASP A 86 21.62 -8.87 1.74
CA ASP A 86 22.99 -8.92 1.21
C ASP A 86 23.25 -10.09 0.23
N GLY A 87 22.19 -10.82 -0.17
CA GLY A 87 22.26 -11.97 -1.07
C GLY A 87 22.76 -13.26 -0.43
N ARG A 88 23.01 -13.28 0.88
CA ARG A 88 23.50 -14.47 1.61
C ARG A 88 22.35 -15.32 2.15
N VAL A 89 22.67 -16.56 2.52
CA VAL A 89 21.71 -17.48 3.16
C VAL A 89 21.24 -16.91 4.50
N TRP A 90 19.93 -16.88 4.71
CA TRP A 90 19.30 -16.58 6.00
C TRP A 90 19.21 -17.85 6.85
N ASP A 91 20.29 -18.14 7.56
CA ASP A 91 20.37 -19.29 8.45
C ASP A 91 19.97 -18.92 9.89
N ILE A 92 18.91 -19.55 10.40
CA ILE A 92 18.38 -19.34 11.76
C ILE A 92 19.33 -19.76 12.89
N TYR A 93 20.40 -20.49 12.58
CA TYR A 93 21.40 -20.97 13.54
C TYR A 93 22.72 -20.21 13.51
N SER A 94 22.92 -19.31 12.55
CA SER A 94 24.08 -18.41 12.51
C SER A 94 23.68 -16.93 12.57
N THR A 95 22.50 -16.58 12.08
CA THR A 95 22.03 -15.19 12.09
C THR A 95 21.58 -14.81 13.51
N GLN A 96 21.89 -13.58 13.93
CA GLN A 96 21.57 -12.93 15.20
C GLN A 96 20.61 -11.76 14.95
N GLU A 97 20.14 -11.12 16.02
CA GLU A 97 19.28 -9.94 15.96
C GLU A 97 19.82 -8.85 15.01
N GLY A 98 18.92 -8.24 14.24
CA GLY A 98 19.27 -7.24 13.23
C GLY A 98 19.96 -7.82 11.99
N GLY A 99 19.89 -9.14 11.78
CA GLY A 99 20.40 -9.80 10.58
C GLY A 99 21.93 -9.92 10.52
N LYS A 100 22.64 -9.69 11.63
CA LYS A 100 24.09 -9.90 11.73
C LYS A 100 24.38 -11.38 11.86
N ALA A 101 25.46 -11.88 11.25
CA ALA A 101 25.88 -13.26 11.43
C ALA A 101 27.40 -13.30 11.59
N PRO A 102 27.95 -14.11 12.53
CA PRO A 102 29.39 -14.23 12.72
C PRO A 102 30.09 -14.84 11.51
N TYR A 103 29.33 -15.55 10.67
CA TYR A 103 29.69 -16.07 9.36
C TYR A 103 28.43 -16.12 8.48
N SER A 104 28.61 -16.20 7.17
CA SER A 104 27.49 -16.29 6.23
C SER A 104 27.83 -17.23 5.07
N PHE A 105 26.79 -17.74 4.42
CA PHE A 105 26.93 -18.70 3.34
C PHE A 105 26.48 -18.09 2.01
N ASP A 106 27.22 -18.41 0.97
CA ASP A 106 26.77 -18.26 -0.41
C ASP A 106 25.96 -19.47 -0.85
N PHE A 107 24.88 -19.22 -1.59
CA PHE A 107 23.98 -20.28 -2.00
C PHE A 107 24.66 -21.30 -2.91
N ASP A 108 25.62 -20.94 -3.75
CA ASP A 108 26.15 -21.83 -4.79
C ASP A 108 27.44 -22.55 -4.39
N THR A 109 28.20 -21.99 -3.45
CA THR A 109 29.53 -22.50 -3.09
C THR A 109 29.61 -23.15 -1.71
N ASN A 110 28.67 -22.89 -0.79
CA ASN A 110 28.74 -23.38 0.60
C ASN A 110 27.72 -24.49 0.93
N ARG A 111 27.33 -25.33 -0.04
CA ARG A 111 26.44 -26.49 0.20
C ARG A 111 27.25 -27.73 0.56
N CYS A 112 26.97 -28.40 1.68
CA CYS A 112 27.63 -29.67 1.98
C CYS A 112 26.83 -30.62 2.88
N GLY A 113 27.33 -31.86 3.02
CA GLY A 113 26.81 -32.87 3.96
C GLY A 113 27.84 -33.36 4.98
N ARG A 114 29.04 -32.75 5.04
CA ARG A 114 30.13 -33.07 5.98
C ARG A 114 30.74 -31.79 6.51
N TYR A 115 30.72 -31.59 7.82
CA TYR A 115 31.14 -30.37 8.51
C TYR A 115 31.89 -30.76 9.79
N HIS A 116 32.86 -29.95 10.17
CA HIS A 116 33.70 -30.17 11.36
C HIS A 116 33.55 -29.04 12.39
N ARG A 117 33.15 -27.84 11.95
CA ARG A 117 32.89 -26.66 12.78
C ARG A 117 31.80 -25.78 12.16
N GLU A 118 31.31 -24.84 12.95
CA GLU A 118 30.43 -23.77 12.47
C GLU A 118 31.08 -22.95 11.35
N GLY A 119 30.27 -22.54 10.37
CA GLY A 119 30.69 -21.77 9.21
C GLY A 119 31.30 -22.59 8.06
N ASP A 120 31.41 -23.91 8.19
CA ASP A 120 31.95 -24.76 7.11
C ASP A 120 31.01 -24.78 5.89
N CYS A 121 29.71 -24.99 6.11
CA CYS A 121 28.70 -25.05 5.06
C CYS A 121 27.29 -24.99 5.64
N TYR A 122 26.28 -24.77 4.80
CA TYR A 122 24.88 -24.94 5.18
C TYR A 122 24.28 -26.24 4.63
N ASN A 123 23.26 -26.74 5.33
CA ASN A 123 22.51 -27.95 5.04
C ASN A 123 20.99 -27.70 5.13
N ARG A 124 20.17 -28.70 4.76
CA ARG A 124 18.71 -28.68 4.89
C ARG A 124 18.32 -29.20 6.27
N GLU A 125 17.85 -28.31 7.13
CA GLU A 125 17.34 -28.62 8.46
C GLU A 125 15.87 -29.01 8.40
N HIS A 126 15.54 -30.20 8.90
CA HIS A 126 14.16 -30.60 9.16
C HIS A 126 13.78 -30.16 10.57
N SER A 127 13.28 -28.93 10.71
CA SER A 127 12.98 -28.35 12.02
C SER A 127 12.00 -29.21 12.83
N VAL A 128 11.06 -29.90 12.19
CA VAL A 128 10.45 -31.12 12.73
C VAL A 128 11.28 -32.32 12.25
N PRO A 129 12.02 -33.04 13.12
CA PRO A 129 12.94 -34.09 12.72
C PRO A 129 12.28 -35.13 11.84
N LYS A 130 12.88 -35.36 10.67
CA LYS A 130 12.40 -36.36 9.70
C LYS A 130 12.28 -37.78 10.27
N SER A 131 13.07 -38.13 11.29
CA SER A 131 12.96 -39.40 12.00
C SER A 131 11.61 -39.58 12.70
N TRP A 132 10.95 -38.49 13.13
CA TRP A 132 9.69 -38.54 13.88
C TRP A 132 8.50 -38.93 13.00
N PHE A 133 8.58 -38.67 11.69
CA PHE A 133 7.57 -39.05 10.69
C PHE A 133 8.09 -40.05 9.65
N LYS A 134 9.17 -40.76 9.97
CA LYS A 134 9.79 -41.81 9.13
C LYS A 134 10.15 -41.34 7.72
N GLU A 135 10.60 -40.09 7.58
CA GLU A 135 11.02 -39.48 6.32
C GLU A 135 9.92 -39.49 5.22
N ALA A 136 8.65 -39.67 5.61
CA ALA A 136 7.57 -39.86 4.67
C ALA A 136 7.23 -38.57 3.87
N PRO A 137 6.92 -38.68 2.57
CA PRO A 137 6.41 -37.57 1.78
C PRO A 137 4.95 -37.19 2.18
N PRO A 138 4.52 -35.94 1.92
CA PRO A 138 5.30 -34.84 1.35
C PRO A 138 6.13 -34.08 2.41
N MET A 139 5.99 -34.41 3.69
CA MET A 139 6.65 -33.73 4.82
C MET A 139 8.17 -33.62 4.64
N PHE A 140 8.81 -34.63 4.03
CA PHE A 140 10.26 -34.66 3.85
C PHE A 140 10.85 -33.48 3.06
N SER A 141 10.09 -32.84 2.16
CA SER A 141 10.55 -31.71 1.34
C SER A 141 9.63 -30.49 1.42
N ASP A 142 8.82 -30.39 2.49
CA ASP A 142 7.95 -29.25 2.72
C ASP A 142 8.76 -28.04 3.23
N LEU A 143 8.84 -27.01 2.40
CA LEU A 143 9.56 -25.76 2.67
C LEU A 143 9.07 -25.06 3.94
N PHE A 144 7.85 -25.26 4.45
CA PHE A 144 7.42 -24.60 5.68
C PHE A 144 8.15 -25.08 6.95
N HIS A 145 8.81 -26.24 6.92
CA HIS A 145 9.64 -26.69 8.05
C HIS A 145 11.08 -27.05 7.67
N VAL A 146 11.38 -27.11 6.37
CA VAL A 146 12.75 -27.30 5.89
C VAL A 146 13.45 -25.96 5.68
N TYR A 147 14.49 -25.69 6.46
CA TYR A 147 15.26 -24.44 6.44
C TYR A 147 16.70 -24.67 5.97
N PRO A 148 17.36 -23.69 5.30
CA PRO A 148 18.80 -23.73 5.12
C PRO A 148 19.50 -23.28 6.40
N THR A 149 20.30 -24.15 7.01
CA THR A 149 21.01 -23.81 8.25
C THR A 149 22.44 -24.30 8.29
N ASP A 150 23.28 -23.72 9.14
CA ASP A 150 24.65 -24.19 9.39
C ASP A 150 24.64 -25.70 9.66
N GLY A 151 25.44 -26.44 8.89
CA GLY A 151 25.46 -27.90 8.95
C GLY A 151 25.92 -28.42 10.31
N TYR A 152 26.87 -27.76 10.96
CA TYR A 152 27.40 -28.17 12.26
C TYR A 152 26.39 -27.93 13.38
N VAL A 153 25.72 -26.77 13.42
CA VAL A 153 24.67 -26.48 14.40
C VAL A 153 23.45 -27.38 14.17
N ASN A 154 23.05 -27.61 12.91
CA ASN A 154 22.05 -28.61 12.54
C ASN A 154 22.44 -30.00 13.05
N GLY A 155 23.69 -30.43 12.86
CA GLY A 155 24.19 -31.70 13.38
C GLY A 155 24.16 -31.80 14.91
N ARG A 156 24.42 -30.69 15.62
CA ARG A 156 24.31 -30.61 17.09
C ARG A 156 22.86 -30.66 17.55
N ARG A 157 21.94 -30.04 16.80
CA ARG A 157 20.50 -30.11 17.02
C ARG A 157 19.95 -31.51 16.80
N GLY A 158 20.37 -32.17 15.71
CA GLY A 158 20.01 -33.55 15.40
C GLY A 158 18.50 -33.79 15.41
N ASN A 159 18.04 -34.67 16.30
CA ASN A 159 16.63 -34.93 16.54
C ASN A 159 16.16 -34.46 17.93
N LEU A 160 16.93 -33.58 18.59
CA LEU A 160 16.56 -33.03 19.89
C LEU A 160 15.29 -32.18 19.73
N PRO A 161 14.32 -32.32 20.64
CA PRO A 161 13.20 -31.40 20.72
C PRO A 161 13.67 -29.97 20.95
N TYR A 162 12.88 -29.01 20.48
CA TYR A 162 13.08 -27.62 20.89
C TYR A 162 12.61 -27.43 22.33
N GLY A 163 13.39 -26.69 23.12
CA GLY A 163 13.15 -26.48 24.55
C GLY A 163 13.94 -25.29 25.11
N GLU A 164 13.78 -24.99 26.39
CA GLU A 164 14.54 -23.95 27.09
C GLU A 164 15.62 -24.59 27.96
N VAL A 165 16.88 -24.27 27.66
CA VAL A 165 18.05 -24.88 28.28
C VAL A 165 18.37 -24.12 29.56
N GLY A 166 18.06 -24.73 30.72
CA GLY A 166 18.48 -24.21 32.02
C GLY A 166 19.92 -24.59 32.38
N ILE A 167 20.38 -25.79 31.96
CA ILE A 167 21.77 -26.24 32.17
C ILE A 167 22.41 -26.50 30.81
N THR A 168 23.29 -25.58 30.41
CA THR A 168 23.93 -25.57 29.10
C THR A 168 25.08 -26.56 29.01
N SER A 169 25.11 -27.36 27.94
CA SER A 169 26.23 -28.26 27.60
C SER A 169 27.02 -27.84 26.36
N TRP A 170 26.42 -26.98 25.52
CA TRP A 170 27.06 -26.40 24.34
C TRP A 170 26.30 -25.13 23.92
N VAL A 171 27.03 -24.17 23.34
CA VAL A 171 26.49 -22.90 22.80
C VAL A 171 27.09 -22.69 21.41
N SER A 172 26.27 -22.29 20.44
CA SER A 172 26.71 -21.91 19.09
C SER A 172 27.26 -20.49 19.05
N ALA A 173 27.86 -20.09 17.94
CA ALA A 173 28.33 -18.71 17.76
C ALA A 173 27.17 -17.68 17.78
N ASN A 174 25.97 -18.06 17.34
CA ASN A 174 24.82 -17.14 17.37
C ASN A 174 24.13 -17.06 18.75
N GLY A 175 24.42 -18.00 19.66
CA GLY A 175 23.84 -18.06 21.00
C GLY A 175 22.83 -19.19 21.22
N SER A 176 22.54 -20.00 20.20
CA SER A 176 21.72 -21.21 20.35
C SER A 176 22.40 -22.22 21.27
N LYS A 177 21.64 -23.02 22.00
CA LYS A 177 22.16 -23.88 23.07
C LYS A 177 21.71 -25.32 22.91
N VAL A 178 22.55 -26.25 23.36
CA VAL A 178 22.15 -27.62 23.67
C VAL A 178 22.35 -27.86 25.16
N GLY A 179 21.36 -28.43 25.82
CA GLY A 179 21.46 -28.73 27.24
C GLY A 179 20.19 -29.34 27.82
N GLN A 180 20.11 -29.37 29.15
CA GLN A 180 18.96 -29.94 29.85
C GLN A 180 17.80 -28.96 29.85
N ASN A 181 16.62 -29.43 29.44
CA ASN A 181 15.41 -28.63 29.47
C ASN A 181 14.96 -28.39 30.93
N THR A 182 14.47 -27.18 31.20
CA THR A 182 13.88 -26.82 32.50
C THR A 182 12.43 -26.36 32.40
N PHE A 183 11.85 -26.34 31.20
CA PHE A 183 10.47 -25.90 30.98
C PHE A 183 9.45 -27.06 31.08
N GLY A 184 8.28 -26.81 31.68
CA GLY A 184 7.12 -27.70 31.60
C GLY A 184 7.32 -29.12 32.16
N GLY A 185 8.29 -29.31 33.06
CA GLY A 185 8.59 -30.61 33.68
C GLY A 185 9.27 -31.63 32.76
N TYR A 186 9.59 -31.28 31.52
CA TYR A 186 10.39 -32.12 30.63
C TYR A 186 11.88 -31.95 30.95
N THR A 187 12.59 -33.03 31.28
CA THR A 187 13.97 -32.96 31.81
C THR A 187 15.03 -33.57 30.90
N LYS A 188 14.66 -33.98 29.68
CA LYS A 188 15.62 -34.51 28.70
C LYS A 188 16.38 -33.37 28.01
N ARG A 189 17.39 -33.76 27.22
CA ARG A 189 18.22 -32.84 26.45
C ARG A 189 17.40 -32.21 25.31
N VAL A 190 17.54 -30.91 25.11
CA VAL A 190 16.85 -30.11 24.10
C VAL A 190 17.83 -29.18 23.38
N PHE A 191 17.36 -28.64 22.26
CA PHE A 191 18.00 -27.51 21.57
C PHE A 191 17.18 -26.24 21.81
N GLU A 192 17.83 -25.16 22.21
CA GLU A 192 17.22 -23.84 22.37
C GLU A 192 17.77 -22.90 21.28
N PRO A 193 16.95 -22.44 20.32
CA PRO A 193 17.34 -21.37 19.42
C PRO A 193 17.43 -20.04 20.18
N ILE A 194 18.06 -19.03 19.60
CA ILE A 194 17.97 -17.66 20.13
C ILE A 194 16.53 -17.14 20.08
N ASP A 195 16.25 -16.12 20.89
CA ASP A 195 14.89 -15.61 21.10
C ASP A 195 14.20 -15.16 19.80
N GLU A 196 14.96 -14.52 18.89
CA GLU A 196 14.55 -14.08 17.54
C GLU A 196 13.93 -15.15 16.62
N TYR A 197 14.10 -16.45 16.93
CA TYR A 197 13.57 -17.54 16.09
C TYR A 197 12.67 -18.51 16.83
N LYS A 198 12.34 -18.24 18.10
CA LYS A 198 11.50 -19.12 18.91
C LYS A 198 10.07 -19.16 18.37
N GLY A 199 9.53 -18.00 17.99
CA GLY A 199 8.23 -17.80 17.38
C GLY A 199 8.13 -18.40 15.97
N ASP A 200 9.17 -18.22 15.15
CA ASP A 200 9.28 -18.83 13.81
C ASP A 200 9.10 -20.35 13.88
N LEU A 201 9.82 -20.97 14.81
CA LEU A 201 9.79 -22.40 15.03
C LEU A 201 8.47 -22.85 15.67
N ALA A 202 7.86 -22.02 16.53
CA ALA A 202 6.52 -22.28 17.06
C ALA A 202 5.46 -22.32 15.95
N ARG A 203 5.43 -21.30 15.08
CA ARG A 203 4.49 -21.24 13.94
C ARG A 203 4.77 -22.33 12.90
N THR A 204 6.02 -22.75 12.75
CA THR A 204 6.38 -23.92 11.95
C THR A 204 5.78 -25.21 12.52
N TYR A 205 5.86 -25.42 13.84
CA TYR A 205 5.29 -26.60 14.50
C TYR A 205 3.77 -26.60 14.45
N PHE A 206 3.11 -25.44 14.66
CA PHE A 206 1.66 -25.31 14.51
C PHE A 206 1.22 -25.63 13.08
N TYR A 207 1.94 -25.12 12.07
CA TYR A 207 1.70 -25.49 10.68
C TYR A 207 1.83 -27.00 10.46
N MET A 208 2.91 -27.62 10.92
CA MET A 208 3.14 -29.06 10.72
C MET A 208 2.06 -29.92 11.39
N ALA A 209 1.59 -29.54 12.58
CA ALA A 209 0.49 -30.23 13.25
C ALA A 209 -0.85 -30.06 12.53
N THR A 210 -1.06 -28.93 11.87
CA THR A 210 -2.31 -28.64 11.16
C THR A 210 -2.30 -29.20 9.75
N ALA A 211 -1.27 -28.98 8.94
CA ALA A 211 -1.17 -29.45 7.56
C ALA A 211 -1.15 -30.99 7.46
N TYR A 212 -0.66 -31.67 8.49
CA TYR A 212 -0.56 -33.12 8.54
C TYR A 212 -1.39 -33.76 9.64
N GLU A 213 -2.52 -33.12 10.00
CA GLU A 213 -3.43 -33.57 11.06
C GLU A 213 -3.80 -35.06 10.93
N ASP A 214 -4.05 -35.54 9.72
CA ASP A 214 -4.44 -36.91 9.43
C ASP A 214 -3.31 -37.94 9.63
N LYS A 215 -2.04 -37.49 9.70
CA LYS A 215 -0.84 -38.31 9.86
C LYS A 215 -0.25 -38.30 11.27
N LEU A 216 -0.61 -37.33 12.11
CA LEU A 216 0.01 -37.11 13.44
C LEU A 216 0.00 -38.33 14.35
N SER A 217 -1.05 -39.15 14.32
CA SER A 217 -1.14 -40.36 15.15
C SER A 217 -0.02 -41.38 14.89
N ASN A 218 0.60 -41.33 13.70
CA ASN A 218 1.69 -42.21 13.30
C ASN A 218 3.07 -41.64 13.64
N TRP A 219 3.16 -40.37 14.02
CA TRP A 219 4.42 -39.74 14.38
C TRP A 219 4.86 -40.15 15.78
N LYS A 220 6.18 -40.22 16.00
CA LYS A 220 6.79 -40.64 17.27
C LYS A 220 7.85 -39.62 17.70
N SER A 221 7.52 -38.83 18.72
CA SER A 221 8.43 -37.90 19.37
C SER A 221 7.93 -37.55 20.77
N ASP A 222 8.77 -36.89 21.57
CA ASP A 222 8.36 -36.32 22.86
C ASP A 222 7.63 -34.97 22.72
N GLN A 223 7.58 -34.38 21.52
CA GLN A 223 7.15 -32.98 21.30
C GLN A 223 5.84 -32.90 20.51
N ILE A 224 5.78 -33.50 19.32
CA ILE A 224 4.66 -33.47 18.35
C ILE A 224 4.26 -34.88 17.91
N GLY A 225 2.97 -35.12 17.68
CA GLY A 225 2.41 -36.40 17.23
C GLY A 225 1.64 -37.18 18.29
N GLY A 226 1.30 -38.44 17.99
CA GLY A 226 0.58 -39.36 18.87
C GLY A 226 -0.95 -39.29 18.76
N ASN A 227 -1.52 -38.09 18.70
CA ASN A 227 -2.96 -37.86 18.49
C ASN A 227 -3.19 -36.72 17.48
N ARG A 228 -4.40 -36.62 16.91
CA ARG A 228 -4.76 -35.58 15.92
C ARG A 228 -4.93 -34.19 16.53
N TYR A 229 -5.38 -34.15 17.79
CA TYR A 229 -5.55 -32.95 18.59
C TYR A 229 -5.27 -33.28 20.07
N PRO A 230 -4.49 -32.45 20.80
CA PRO A 230 -3.87 -31.21 20.32
C PRO A 230 -2.72 -31.45 19.32
N GLY A 231 -2.23 -32.69 19.18
CA GLY A 231 -1.12 -33.02 18.29
C GLY A 231 0.26 -32.77 18.90
N PHE A 232 0.31 -32.44 20.19
CA PHE A 232 1.53 -32.12 20.94
C PHE A 232 1.47 -32.75 22.33
N SER A 233 2.64 -33.00 22.91
CA SER A 233 2.73 -33.20 24.36
C SER A 233 2.38 -31.90 25.10
N GLN A 234 1.92 -32.00 26.35
CA GLN A 234 1.46 -30.84 27.10
C GLN A 234 2.57 -29.78 27.26
N TRP A 235 3.76 -30.20 27.71
CA TRP A 235 4.91 -29.30 27.89
C TRP A 235 5.29 -28.60 26.57
N SER A 236 5.22 -29.32 25.45
CA SER A 236 5.56 -28.76 24.15
C SER A 236 4.53 -27.73 23.71
N LEU A 237 3.24 -27.99 23.91
CA LEU A 237 2.21 -27.05 23.51
C LEU A 237 2.31 -25.76 24.31
N GLU A 238 2.53 -25.88 25.62
CA GLU A 238 2.74 -24.75 26.51
C GLU A 238 3.97 -23.92 26.11
N LEU A 239 5.07 -24.59 25.75
CA LEU A 239 6.30 -23.95 25.27
C LEU A 239 6.09 -23.23 23.95
N LEU A 240 5.50 -23.89 22.95
CA LEU A 240 5.30 -23.30 21.61
C LEU A 240 4.32 -22.12 21.67
N LEU A 241 3.28 -22.19 22.53
CA LEU A 241 2.40 -21.04 22.77
C LEU A 241 3.12 -19.91 23.51
N LYS A 242 4.04 -20.21 24.44
CA LYS A 242 4.89 -19.20 25.08
C LYS A 242 5.77 -18.51 24.03
N TRP A 243 6.52 -19.28 23.26
CA TRP A 243 7.41 -18.77 22.21
C TRP A 243 6.67 -17.98 21.14
N HIS A 244 5.51 -18.46 20.70
CA HIS A 244 4.66 -17.72 19.76
C HIS A 244 4.20 -16.35 20.28
N ARG A 245 3.99 -16.21 21.59
CA ARG A 245 3.59 -14.94 22.23
C ARG A 245 4.78 -14.02 22.46
N GLU A 246 5.94 -14.59 22.78
CA GLU A 246 7.16 -13.84 23.12
C GLU A 246 7.93 -13.36 21.87
N ASP A 247 7.81 -14.09 20.76
CA ASP A 247 8.41 -13.77 19.47
C ASP A 247 7.28 -13.67 18.40
N PRO A 248 6.71 -12.46 18.18
CA PRO A 248 5.66 -12.21 17.19
C PRO A 248 6.09 -12.52 15.74
N VAL A 249 5.13 -12.47 14.79
CA VAL A 249 5.47 -12.70 13.37
C VAL A 249 6.39 -11.60 12.84
N SER A 250 7.51 -12.00 12.25
CA SER A 250 8.49 -11.09 11.65
C SER A 250 8.27 -10.89 10.13
N GLU A 251 8.81 -9.81 9.56
CA GLU A 251 8.80 -9.60 8.10
C GLU A 251 9.49 -10.72 7.32
N LYS A 252 10.52 -11.33 7.93
CA LYS A 252 11.21 -12.49 7.37
C LYS A 252 10.22 -13.64 7.16
N GLU A 253 9.39 -13.92 8.15
CA GLU A 253 8.38 -14.97 8.05
C GLU A 253 7.28 -14.64 7.05
N ILE A 254 6.84 -13.39 6.98
CA ILE A 254 5.85 -12.94 5.99
C ILE A 254 6.40 -13.16 4.58
N ARG A 255 7.61 -12.65 4.29
CA ARG A 255 8.28 -12.84 2.98
C ARG A 255 8.48 -14.31 2.65
N ARG A 256 8.90 -15.10 3.63
CA ARG A 256 9.07 -16.54 3.47
C ARG A 256 7.73 -17.24 3.19
N ASN A 257 6.65 -16.85 3.86
CA ASN A 257 5.31 -17.40 3.64
C ASN A 257 4.84 -17.12 2.19
N GLU A 258 5.09 -15.92 1.67
CA GLU A 258 4.81 -15.60 0.26
C GLU A 258 5.66 -16.40 -0.73
N ALA A 259 6.97 -16.45 -0.50
CA ALA A 259 7.89 -17.16 -1.38
C ALA A 259 7.60 -18.68 -1.41
N VAL A 260 7.23 -19.27 -0.26
CA VAL A 260 6.83 -20.67 -0.19
C VAL A 260 5.46 -20.87 -0.86
N TYR A 261 4.51 -19.96 -0.69
CA TYR A 261 3.21 -20.04 -1.38
C TYR A 261 3.36 -20.05 -2.90
N ALA A 262 4.22 -19.20 -3.45
CA ALA A 262 4.52 -19.17 -4.88
C ALA A 262 5.07 -20.52 -5.41
N ILE A 263 5.74 -21.31 -4.56
CA ILE A 263 6.36 -22.59 -4.93
C ILE A 263 5.41 -23.77 -4.66
N GLN A 264 4.89 -23.88 -3.44
CA GLN A 264 4.15 -25.04 -2.95
C GLN A 264 2.63 -24.89 -3.05
N GLN A 265 2.13 -23.70 -3.38
CA GLN A 265 0.70 -23.40 -3.50
C GLN A 265 -0.10 -23.65 -2.21
N ASN A 266 0.57 -23.58 -1.05
CA ASN A 266 -0.05 -23.62 0.27
C ASN A 266 0.58 -22.58 1.21
N ARG A 267 -0.12 -22.23 2.29
CA ARG A 267 0.28 -21.15 3.22
C ARG A 267 0.37 -21.62 4.66
N ASN A 268 1.16 -20.93 5.49
CA ASN A 268 1.13 -21.09 6.94
C ASN A 268 0.08 -20.14 7.56
N PRO A 269 -1.08 -20.66 8.03
CA PRO A 269 -2.13 -19.81 8.58
C PRO A 269 -1.71 -19.09 9.86
N TYR A 270 -0.75 -19.63 10.61
CA TYR A 270 -0.27 -19.02 11.85
C TYR A 270 0.76 -17.90 11.62
N ILE A 271 1.17 -17.69 10.36
CA ILE A 271 1.89 -16.48 9.93
C ILE A 271 0.89 -15.45 9.40
N ASP A 272 -0.11 -15.89 8.60
CA ASP A 272 -1.13 -14.99 8.03
C ASP A 272 -2.07 -14.39 9.09
N TYR A 273 -2.40 -15.17 10.12
CA TYR A 273 -3.28 -14.80 11.24
C TYR A 273 -2.70 -15.38 12.55
N PRO A 274 -1.70 -14.71 13.16
CA PRO A 274 -0.94 -15.25 14.30
C PRO A 274 -1.84 -15.70 15.46
N GLU A 275 -2.87 -14.92 15.75
CA GLU A 275 -3.82 -15.16 16.81
C GLU A 275 -4.55 -16.51 16.69
N LEU A 276 -4.59 -17.15 15.51
CA LEU A 276 -5.16 -18.49 15.32
C LEU A 276 -4.59 -19.51 16.31
N ALA A 277 -3.33 -19.38 16.72
CA ALA A 277 -2.75 -20.27 17.72
C ALA A 277 -3.54 -20.24 19.05
N GLU A 278 -4.04 -19.07 19.46
CA GLU A 278 -4.86 -18.90 20.67
C GLU A 278 -6.26 -19.48 20.53
N TYR A 279 -6.84 -19.43 19.33
CA TYR A 279 -8.18 -19.96 19.03
C TYR A 279 -8.18 -21.46 18.73
N VAL A 280 -7.03 -22.02 18.37
CA VAL A 280 -6.89 -23.47 18.19
C VAL A 280 -6.49 -24.14 19.50
N TRP A 281 -5.44 -23.67 20.18
CA TRP A 281 -4.88 -24.37 21.35
C TRP A 281 -4.85 -23.52 22.62
N GLY A 282 -4.71 -22.20 22.49
CA GLY A 282 -4.45 -21.30 23.61
C GLY A 282 -5.70 -20.89 24.40
N LYS A 283 -5.64 -19.69 24.98
CA LYS A 283 -6.63 -19.20 25.95
C LYS A 283 -8.01 -18.94 25.32
N ARG A 284 -8.08 -18.80 23.99
CA ARG A 284 -9.31 -18.51 23.23
C ARG A 284 -9.91 -19.72 22.53
N LYS A 285 -9.45 -20.95 22.82
CA LYS A 285 -9.90 -22.18 22.13
C LYS A 285 -11.40 -22.47 22.18
N GLU A 286 -12.11 -21.90 23.17
CA GLU A 286 -13.57 -22.03 23.31
C GLU A 286 -14.36 -20.92 22.58
N GLN A 287 -13.67 -19.98 21.94
CA GLN A 287 -14.26 -18.86 21.20
C GLN A 287 -14.17 -19.09 19.70
N SER A 288 -15.21 -18.73 18.95
CA SER A 288 -15.19 -18.77 17.49
C SER A 288 -14.25 -17.71 16.91
N PHE A 289 -13.42 -18.13 15.97
CA PHE A 289 -12.53 -17.25 15.22
C PHE A 289 -13.25 -16.63 14.03
N SER A 290 -12.97 -15.36 13.73
CA SER A 290 -13.54 -14.67 12.56
C SER A 290 -12.44 -13.93 11.83
N PHE A 291 -12.21 -14.30 10.56
CA PHE A 291 -11.16 -13.71 9.73
C PHE A 291 -11.48 -12.26 9.35
N SER A 292 -12.77 -11.91 9.26
CA SER A 292 -13.19 -10.51 9.04
C SER A 292 -12.94 -9.61 10.26
N LYS A 293 -13.09 -10.16 11.47
CA LYS A 293 -12.79 -9.44 12.72
C LYS A 293 -11.30 -9.43 13.06
N ALA A 294 -10.56 -10.49 12.73
CA ALA A 294 -9.12 -10.57 12.90
C ALA A 294 -8.37 -9.50 12.09
N LYS A 295 -8.78 -9.28 10.84
CA LYS A 295 -8.32 -8.15 10.03
C LYS A 295 -8.59 -6.78 10.67
N ASN A 296 -9.61 -6.68 11.53
CA ASN A 296 -9.99 -5.47 12.28
C ASN A 296 -9.48 -5.45 13.73
N ALA A 297 -8.85 -6.52 14.24
CA ALA A 297 -8.48 -6.69 15.65
C ALA A 297 -6.97 -6.81 15.88
N ASN A 298 -6.16 -7.16 14.86
CA ASN A 298 -4.71 -6.97 14.90
C ASN A 298 -4.27 -5.49 14.90
N THR A 299 -5.25 -4.57 14.92
CA THR A 299 -5.09 -3.14 15.18
C THR A 299 -5.34 -2.73 16.64
N ARG A 300 -5.77 -3.62 17.55
CA ARG A 300 -6.10 -3.25 18.96
C ARG A 300 -5.89 -4.40 19.96
N GLN A 301 -4.70 -4.50 20.60
CA GLN A 301 -4.47 -4.75 22.06
C GLN A 301 -3.11 -5.43 22.38
N GLY A 302 -2.30 -4.75 23.21
CA GLY A 302 -1.28 -5.32 24.09
C GLY A 302 -0.99 -4.33 25.25
N ASP A 303 -1.00 -4.81 26.50
CA ASP A 303 -0.76 -4.07 27.77
C ASP A 303 -0.26 -5.11 28.79
N ASP A 304 0.67 -4.94 29.73
CA ASP A 304 1.64 -3.92 30.15
C ASP A 304 2.68 -4.74 30.98
N SER A 305 4.00 -4.65 30.82
CA SER A 305 4.81 -3.59 31.41
C SER A 305 6.27 -3.86 31.08
N VAL A 306 6.85 -3.03 30.21
CA VAL A 306 8.18 -2.38 30.25
C VAL A 306 8.22 -1.58 28.93
N ARG A 307 7.98 -0.26 29.03
CA ARG A 307 7.84 0.76 27.96
C ARG A 307 6.76 0.48 26.90
N ARG A 308 5.57 1.05 27.13
CA ARG A 308 4.49 1.16 26.13
C ARG A 308 5.01 1.80 24.82
N PRO A 309 4.74 1.23 23.64
CA PRO A 309 4.84 2.00 22.40
C PRO A 309 3.78 3.11 22.42
N SER A 310 4.16 4.32 22.00
CA SER A 310 3.25 5.45 21.90
C SER A 310 2.06 5.09 21.00
N PRO A 311 0.83 5.54 21.33
CA PRO A 311 -0.30 5.36 20.42
C PRO A 311 0.04 5.94 19.03
N PRO A 312 -0.50 5.36 17.93
CA PRO A 312 -0.26 5.91 16.60
C PRO A 312 -0.75 7.35 16.54
N LEU A 313 -0.01 8.18 15.81
CA LEU A 313 -0.44 9.54 15.52
C LEU A 313 -1.50 9.48 14.42
N LYS A 314 -2.66 10.06 14.67
CA LYS A 314 -3.77 10.08 13.71
C LYS A 314 -3.70 11.31 12.84
N MET A 315 -3.75 11.11 11.54
CA MET A 315 -3.73 12.18 10.56
C MET A 315 -4.95 12.06 9.64
N ALA A 316 -5.36 13.16 9.04
CA ALA A 316 -6.34 13.21 7.97
C ALA A 316 -5.74 13.96 6.77
N VAL A 317 -6.15 13.57 5.56
CA VAL A 317 -5.70 14.19 4.31
C VAL A 317 -6.92 14.61 3.51
N ILE A 318 -6.94 15.88 3.12
CA ILE A 318 -7.92 16.46 2.20
C ILE A 318 -7.19 17.26 1.12
N THR A 319 -7.85 17.49 0.00
CA THR A 319 -7.30 18.26 -1.12
C THR A 319 -8.43 18.77 -2.01
N ASP A 320 -8.12 19.76 -2.84
CA ASP A 320 -8.97 20.23 -3.93
C ASP A 320 -10.39 20.60 -3.46
N THR A 321 -10.46 21.32 -2.33
CA THR A 321 -11.72 21.77 -1.73
C THR A 321 -12.41 22.84 -2.56
N HIS A 322 -11.66 23.50 -3.45
CA HIS A 322 -12.10 24.58 -4.34
C HIS A 322 -13.15 25.48 -3.70
N TYR A 323 -12.84 25.93 -2.48
CA TYR A 323 -13.79 26.62 -1.65
C TYR A 323 -14.12 27.97 -2.28
N LEU A 324 -15.40 28.22 -2.52
CA LEU A 324 -15.90 29.52 -2.99
C LEU A 324 -16.73 30.16 -1.88
N SER A 325 -16.29 31.31 -1.38
CA SER A 325 -17.01 32.02 -0.31
C SER A 325 -18.47 32.32 -0.68
N SER A 326 -19.40 32.13 0.28
CA SER A 326 -20.80 32.53 0.12
C SER A 326 -20.97 34.03 -0.15
N ALA A 327 -20.00 34.86 0.27
CA ALA A 327 -19.99 36.29 -0.03
C ALA A 327 -19.67 36.60 -1.50
N LEU A 328 -19.09 35.63 -2.22
CA LEU A 328 -18.76 35.71 -3.65
C LEU A 328 -19.69 34.88 -4.53
N SER A 329 -20.64 34.13 -3.97
CA SER A 329 -21.54 33.24 -4.69
C SER A 329 -22.99 33.51 -4.28
N ILE A 330 -23.49 34.70 -4.61
CA ILE A 330 -24.87 35.09 -4.29
C ILE A 330 -25.79 34.61 -5.41
N GLY A 331 -26.96 34.07 -5.04
CA GLY A 331 -27.93 33.55 -6.00
C GLY A 331 -28.24 34.54 -7.14
N GLY A 332 -28.29 34.01 -8.36
CA GLY A 332 -28.54 34.78 -9.58
C GLY A 332 -27.94 34.11 -10.82
N PRO A 333 -28.18 34.66 -12.03
CA PRO A 333 -27.75 34.06 -13.28
C PRO A 333 -26.24 33.78 -13.38
N ALA A 334 -25.40 34.62 -12.78
CA ALA A 334 -23.95 34.42 -12.78
C ALA A 334 -23.55 33.11 -12.09
N LEU A 335 -24.12 32.85 -10.91
CA LEU A 335 -23.85 31.66 -10.13
C LEU A 335 -24.45 30.42 -10.80
N GLU A 336 -25.68 30.51 -11.31
CA GLU A 336 -26.31 29.41 -12.04
C GLU A 336 -25.49 29.01 -13.27
N ALA A 337 -24.98 29.97 -14.03
CA ALA A 337 -24.12 29.71 -15.18
C ALA A 337 -22.84 28.97 -14.78
N TYR A 338 -22.18 29.40 -13.70
CA TYR A 338 -21.01 28.72 -13.14
C TYR A 338 -21.34 27.28 -12.73
N GLN A 339 -22.37 27.09 -11.91
CA GLN A 339 -22.72 25.76 -11.39
C GLN A 339 -23.14 24.79 -12.49
N ASN A 340 -23.79 25.30 -13.55
CA ASN A 340 -24.15 24.49 -14.72
C ASN A 340 -22.94 24.13 -15.59
N ALA A 341 -21.98 25.05 -15.71
CA ALA A 341 -20.77 24.82 -16.50
C ALA A 341 -19.81 23.82 -15.83
N THR A 342 -19.66 23.91 -14.51
CA THR A 342 -18.71 23.09 -13.74
C THR A 342 -19.34 21.84 -13.12
N GLY A 343 -20.67 21.82 -12.96
CA GLY A 343 -21.37 20.79 -12.19
C GLY A 343 -21.27 20.96 -10.66
N ARG A 344 -20.49 21.95 -10.19
CA ARG A 344 -20.21 22.22 -8.78
C ARG A 344 -21.30 23.11 -8.19
N ASN A 345 -22.10 22.60 -7.27
CA ASN A 345 -23.07 23.42 -6.53
C ASN A 345 -22.42 23.91 -5.23
N VAL A 346 -22.31 25.23 -5.05
CA VAL A 346 -21.54 25.82 -3.93
C VAL A 346 -22.09 25.41 -2.57
N ALA A 347 -23.42 25.37 -2.41
CA ALA A 347 -24.04 24.98 -1.15
C ALA A 347 -23.79 23.49 -0.82
N ASP A 348 -23.83 22.63 -1.82
CA ASP A 348 -23.49 21.21 -1.64
C ASP A 348 -22.03 21.06 -1.21
N LEU A 349 -21.11 21.76 -1.88
CA LEU A 349 -19.67 21.66 -1.57
C LEU A 349 -19.34 22.19 -0.16
N HIS A 350 -20.02 23.25 0.29
CA HIS A 350 -19.88 23.72 1.66
C HIS A 350 -20.35 22.68 2.67
N ALA A 351 -21.47 22.01 2.41
CA ALA A 351 -22.00 20.96 3.27
C ALA A 351 -21.13 19.69 3.27
N VAL A 352 -20.55 19.32 2.13
CA VAL A 352 -19.55 18.23 2.03
C VAL A 352 -18.35 18.57 2.90
N PHE A 353 -17.81 19.78 2.76
CA PHE A 353 -16.64 20.18 3.54
C PHE A 353 -16.94 20.20 5.05
N ASP A 354 -18.11 20.71 5.46
CA ASP A 354 -18.52 20.72 6.87
C ASP A 354 -18.71 19.30 7.44
N ASP A 355 -19.23 18.35 6.66
CA ASP A 355 -19.37 16.94 7.06
C ASP A 355 -18.00 16.28 7.25
N VAL A 356 -17.06 16.51 6.33
CA VAL A 356 -15.67 16.02 6.43
C VAL A 356 -14.96 16.59 7.66
N LEU A 357 -15.06 17.90 7.92
CA LEU A 357 -14.45 18.51 9.12
C LEU A 357 -15.07 17.93 10.39
N THR A 358 -16.36 17.62 10.39
CA THR A 358 -17.05 16.98 11.51
C THR A 358 -16.56 15.56 11.74
N ASP A 359 -16.36 14.78 10.68
CA ASP A 359 -15.80 13.42 10.78
C ASP A 359 -14.35 13.44 11.28
N ILE A 360 -13.51 14.34 10.76
CA ILE A 360 -12.12 14.52 11.20
C ILE A 360 -12.06 14.84 12.71
N GLU A 361 -12.96 15.70 13.19
CA GLU A 361 -13.07 16.01 14.62
C GLU A 361 -13.50 14.77 15.43
N ARG A 362 -14.51 14.05 14.95
CA ARG A 362 -15.06 12.86 15.62
C ARG A 362 -14.03 11.74 15.79
N GLU A 363 -13.14 11.56 14.80
CA GLU A 363 -12.07 10.55 14.83
C GLU A 363 -10.90 10.92 15.77
N GLN A 364 -10.94 12.12 16.36
CA GLN A 364 -9.90 12.67 17.24
C GLN A 364 -8.54 12.73 16.53
N THR A 365 -8.55 13.30 15.33
CA THR A 365 -7.35 13.45 14.50
C THR A 365 -6.36 14.43 15.13
N ASP A 366 -5.06 14.09 15.14
CA ASP A 366 -3.99 14.94 15.66
C ASP A 366 -3.46 15.94 14.63
N ILE A 367 -3.47 15.55 13.34
CA ILE A 367 -2.94 16.32 12.22
C ILE A 367 -3.89 16.33 11.02
N LEU A 368 -4.11 17.49 10.41
CA LEU A 368 -4.75 17.63 9.11
C LEU A 368 -3.75 18.09 8.04
N LEU A 369 -3.62 17.32 6.95
CA LEU A 369 -2.89 17.70 5.74
C LEU A 369 -3.87 18.22 4.68
N ILE A 370 -3.53 19.36 4.06
CA ILE A 370 -4.32 19.98 3.00
C ILE A 370 -3.42 20.17 1.76
N CYS A 371 -3.61 19.34 0.74
CA CYS A 371 -2.69 19.21 -0.42
C CYS A 371 -3.03 20.14 -1.60
N GLY A 372 -3.37 21.39 -1.31
CA GLY A 372 -3.60 22.42 -2.33
C GLY A 372 -5.04 22.50 -2.85
N ASP A 373 -5.22 23.43 -3.79
CA ASP A 373 -6.50 23.85 -4.39
C ASP A 373 -7.57 24.12 -3.34
N ILE A 374 -7.18 24.96 -2.40
CA ILE A 374 -7.98 25.35 -1.25
C ILE A 374 -9.19 26.15 -1.72
N THR A 375 -8.96 27.10 -2.63
CA THR A 375 -9.96 28.01 -3.15
C THR A 375 -10.40 27.65 -4.55
N ASN A 376 -11.57 28.13 -4.95
CA ASN A 376 -12.11 27.86 -6.27
C ASN A 376 -11.24 28.46 -7.38
N HIS A 377 -10.82 29.71 -7.22
CA HIS A 377 -10.02 30.41 -8.22
C HIS A 377 -9.20 31.56 -7.60
N GLY A 378 -8.63 31.31 -6.42
CA GLY A 378 -7.64 32.19 -5.81
C GLY A 378 -8.25 33.40 -5.14
N GLU A 379 -9.55 33.39 -4.85
CA GLU A 379 -10.22 34.56 -4.30
C GLU A 379 -9.80 34.78 -2.84
N ARG A 380 -9.31 35.99 -2.54
CA ARG A 380 -8.85 36.37 -1.19
C ARG A 380 -9.91 36.13 -0.12
N ARG A 381 -11.19 36.41 -0.44
CA ARG A 381 -12.29 36.16 0.49
C ARG A 381 -12.52 34.66 0.75
N SER A 382 -12.34 33.81 -0.27
CA SER A 382 -12.44 32.36 -0.14
C SER A 382 -11.38 31.82 0.82
N HIS A 383 -10.13 32.30 0.75
CA HIS A 383 -9.08 31.94 1.72
C HIS A 383 -9.48 32.28 3.16
N LEU A 384 -9.96 33.51 3.39
CA LEU A 384 -10.35 33.97 4.73
C LEU A 384 -11.48 33.13 5.34
N ASP A 385 -12.50 32.82 4.53
CA ASP A 385 -13.65 32.02 5.00
C ASP A 385 -13.28 30.55 5.18
N PHE A 386 -12.43 29.98 4.32
CA PHE A 386 -11.89 28.64 4.48
C PHE A 386 -11.11 28.50 5.80
N ILE A 387 -10.21 29.46 6.08
CA ILE A 387 -9.47 29.55 7.35
C ILE A 387 -10.45 29.60 8.53
N GLY A 388 -11.55 30.36 8.39
CA GLY A 388 -12.63 30.42 9.38
C GLY A 388 -13.24 29.06 9.71
N LYS A 389 -13.40 28.18 8.71
CA LYS A 389 -13.96 26.82 8.87
C LYS A 389 -12.99 25.84 9.56
N ILE A 390 -11.69 25.91 9.27
CA ILE A 390 -10.70 24.97 9.85
C ILE A 390 -10.13 25.41 11.21
N ARG A 391 -10.18 26.71 11.52
CA ARG A 391 -9.65 27.27 12.79
C ARG A 391 -10.24 26.66 14.07
N PRO A 392 -11.53 26.28 14.14
CA PRO A 392 -12.07 25.57 15.31
C PRO A 392 -11.33 24.28 15.63
N LEU A 393 -10.87 23.53 14.62
CA LEU A 393 -10.11 22.30 14.82
C LEU A 393 -8.73 22.59 15.41
N GLN A 394 -8.05 23.63 14.90
CA GLN A 394 -6.77 24.09 15.46
C GLN A 394 -6.90 24.53 16.93
N LYS A 395 -7.99 25.22 17.28
CA LYS A 395 -8.26 25.62 18.68
C LYS A 395 -8.46 24.43 19.62
N LYS A 396 -8.82 23.26 19.10
CA LYS A 396 -8.96 22.00 19.84
C LYS A 396 -7.64 21.20 19.92
N GLY A 397 -6.54 21.75 19.41
CA GLY A 397 -5.20 21.17 19.51
C GLY A 397 -4.73 20.43 18.26
N MET A 398 -5.57 20.32 17.21
CA MET A 398 -5.15 19.69 15.95
C MET A 398 -4.12 20.57 15.24
N ARG A 399 -2.99 19.97 14.82
CA ARG A 399 -2.03 20.64 13.93
C ARG A 399 -2.54 20.56 12.50
N VAL A 400 -2.30 21.60 11.71
CA VAL A 400 -2.71 21.61 10.30
C VAL A 400 -1.52 22.03 9.46
N PHE A 401 -1.30 21.34 8.34
CA PHE A 401 -0.25 21.64 7.37
C PHE A 401 -0.88 21.87 6.00
N VAL A 402 -0.54 23.00 5.39
CA VAL A 402 -1.15 23.49 4.15
C VAL A 402 -0.07 23.83 3.13
N ILE A 403 -0.27 23.36 1.90
CA ILE A 403 0.40 23.86 0.70
C ILE A 403 -0.63 24.47 -0.26
N PRO A 404 -0.23 25.40 -1.15
CA PRO A 404 -1.12 25.89 -2.20
C PRO A 404 -1.27 24.86 -3.32
N GLY A 405 -2.37 24.96 -4.08
CA GLY A 405 -2.50 24.38 -5.42
C GLY A 405 -2.47 25.44 -6.51
N ASN A 406 -2.68 25.01 -7.75
CA ASN A 406 -2.52 25.87 -8.91
C ASN A 406 -3.62 26.94 -9.01
N HIS A 407 -4.72 26.76 -8.27
CA HIS A 407 -5.83 27.71 -8.20
C HIS A 407 -5.74 28.73 -7.07
N ASP A 408 -4.73 28.71 -6.20
CA ASP A 408 -4.77 29.50 -4.96
C ASP A 408 -4.11 30.87 -5.02
N ILE A 409 -3.01 31.01 -5.77
CA ILE A 409 -2.11 32.16 -5.62
C ILE A 409 -2.00 32.95 -6.92
N ALA A 410 -2.06 34.27 -6.79
CA ALA A 410 -1.86 35.24 -7.87
C ALA A 410 -2.67 34.90 -9.13
N VAL A 411 -3.92 34.45 -8.96
CA VAL A 411 -4.81 34.11 -10.08
C VAL A 411 -5.33 35.42 -10.69
N PRO A 412 -4.97 35.75 -11.95
CA PRO A 412 -5.28 37.06 -12.53
C PRO A 412 -6.78 37.31 -12.70
N ASP A 413 -7.57 36.26 -12.89
CA ASP A 413 -8.99 36.32 -13.19
C ASP A 413 -9.86 35.64 -12.12
N ALA A 414 -9.46 35.73 -10.84
CA ALA A 414 -10.27 35.33 -9.68
C ALA A 414 -11.68 35.94 -9.75
N LYS A 415 -12.74 35.15 -9.50
CA LYS A 415 -14.13 35.56 -9.82
C LYS A 415 -15.10 35.58 -8.65
N ALA A 416 -15.98 36.57 -8.65
CA ALA A 416 -17.22 36.60 -7.89
C ALA A 416 -18.42 36.40 -8.82
N TYR A 417 -19.37 35.58 -8.39
CA TYR A 417 -20.60 35.23 -9.08
C TYR A 417 -21.79 35.87 -8.37
N ILE A 418 -22.02 37.16 -8.66
CA ILE A 418 -23.05 37.97 -8.03
C ILE A 418 -23.89 38.65 -9.11
N GLY A 419 -25.22 38.51 -9.04
CA GLY A 419 -26.12 39.10 -10.02
C GLY A 419 -26.07 38.40 -11.38
N ASN A 420 -25.97 39.18 -12.46
CA ASN A 420 -26.16 38.67 -13.83
C ASN A 420 -24.90 38.08 -14.47
N THR A 421 -23.71 38.57 -14.12
CA THR A 421 -22.44 38.15 -14.74
C THR A 421 -21.34 37.97 -13.69
N ALA A 422 -20.39 37.08 -13.95
CA ALA A 422 -19.21 36.95 -13.10
C ALA A 422 -18.36 38.23 -13.19
N THR A 423 -17.77 38.64 -12.08
CA THR A 423 -16.92 39.83 -11.96
C THR A 423 -15.58 39.46 -11.35
N VAL A 424 -14.51 40.20 -11.65
CA VAL A 424 -13.19 39.94 -11.08
C VAL A 424 -13.19 40.36 -9.60
N THR A 425 -12.54 39.55 -8.76
CA THR A 425 -12.30 39.84 -7.34
C THR A 425 -10.81 39.72 -7.02
N GLU A 426 -10.39 40.20 -5.86
CA GLU A 426 -8.99 40.18 -5.46
C GLU A 426 -8.49 38.74 -5.23
N SER A 427 -7.28 38.47 -5.72
CA SER A 427 -6.48 37.30 -5.34
C SER A 427 -5.42 37.67 -4.31
N ILE A 428 -4.62 36.70 -3.85
CA ILE A 428 -3.56 36.89 -2.87
C ILE A 428 -2.17 36.66 -3.46
N THR A 429 -1.17 37.29 -2.85
CA THR A 429 0.24 37.06 -3.20
C THR A 429 0.81 35.83 -2.48
N PRO A 430 1.96 35.28 -2.91
CA PRO A 430 2.62 34.19 -2.19
C PRO A 430 2.97 34.55 -0.73
N ASP A 431 3.43 35.79 -0.50
CA ASP A 431 3.74 36.26 0.86
C ASP A 431 2.48 36.37 1.71
N GLU A 432 1.38 36.85 1.13
CA GLU A 432 0.09 36.88 1.83
C GLU A 432 -0.43 35.46 2.11
N PHE A 433 -0.23 34.50 1.22
CA PHE A 433 -0.56 33.09 1.50
C PHE A 433 0.21 32.60 2.74
N ALA A 434 1.54 32.78 2.78
CA ALA A 434 2.34 32.38 3.93
C ALA A 434 1.93 33.10 5.24
N GLN A 435 1.43 34.34 5.16
CA GLN A 435 0.93 35.10 6.31
C GLN A 435 -0.45 34.62 6.77
N LEU A 436 -1.40 34.44 5.85
CA LEU A 436 -2.75 33.96 6.13
C LEU A 436 -2.72 32.54 6.72
N TYR A 437 -1.85 31.69 6.16
CA TYR A 437 -1.67 30.31 6.61
C TYR A 437 -0.51 30.14 7.60
N ALA A 438 -0.02 31.21 8.21
CA ALA A 438 1.11 31.19 9.15
C ALA A 438 0.97 30.11 10.23
N SER A 439 -0.20 30.00 10.87
CA SER A 439 -0.45 29.01 11.93
C SER A 439 -0.69 27.58 11.40
N PHE A 440 -0.75 27.37 10.08
CA PHE A 440 -1.01 26.09 9.44
C PHE A 440 0.24 25.51 8.77
N GLY A 441 1.36 25.56 9.51
CA GLY A 441 2.66 24.98 9.13
C GLY A 441 3.78 26.01 8.97
N TYR A 442 3.50 27.14 8.32
CA TYR A 442 4.51 28.10 7.89
C TYR A 442 5.30 28.78 9.01
N ALA A 443 4.66 29.12 10.14
CA ALA A 443 5.29 29.80 11.28
C ALA A 443 6.07 28.83 12.19
N SER A 444 5.67 27.56 12.23
CA SER A 444 6.32 26.49 13.00
C SER A 444 7.25 25.63 12.15
N ALA A 445 7.54 26.05 10.92
CA ALA A 445 8.40 25.29 10.01
C ALA A 445 9.83 25.22 10.58
N LEU A 446 10.41 24.02 10.54
CA LEU A 446 11.82 23.79 10.88
C LEU A 446 12.74 24.49 9.88
N LYS A 447 12.37 24.47 8.59
CA LYS A 447 13.10 25.11 7.49
C LYS A 447 12.11 25.63 6.46
N ARG A 448 12.47 26.74 5.82
CA ARG A 448 11.73 27.33 4.68
C ARG A 448 12.62 27.30 3.46
N ASP A 449 12.06 26.92 2.32
CA ASP A 449 12.74 27.06 1.04
C ASP A 449 12.72 28.54 0.60
N PRO A 450 13.84 29.14 0.18
CA PRO A 450 13.84 30.51 -0.33
C PRO A 450 13.26 30.65 -1.75
N ALA A 451 13.19 29.56 -2.53
CA ALA A 451 12.77 29.63 -3.94
C ALA A 451 11.24 29.53 -4.13
N SER A 452 10.54 28.88 -3.21
CA SER A 452 9.10 28.56 -3.27
C SER A 452 8.42 28.70 -1.90
N LEU A 453 7.12 28.39 -1.81
CA LEU A 453 6.43 28.26 -0.52
C LEU A 453 6.71 26.92 0.20
N SER A 454 7.63 26.10 -0.30
CA SER A 454 8.00 24.84 0.35
C SER A 454 8.55 25.03 1.76
N TYR A 455 8.27 24.07 2.63
CA TYR A 455 8.73 24.08 4.02
C TYR A 455 8.87 22.68 4.61
N LEU A 456 9.72 22.57 5.63
CA LEU A 456 9.89 21.36 6.42
C LEU A 456 9.16 21.55 7.75
N ALA A 457 8.31 20.60 8.12
CA ALA A 457 7.65 20.56 9.42
C ALA A 457 8.03 19.31 10.21
N GLU A 458 7.98 19.43 11.54
CA GLU A 458 8.09 18.29 12.43
C GLU A 458 6.71 17.67 12.67
N ILE A 459 6.58 16.38 12.40
CA ILE A 459 5.40 15.60 12.79
C ILE A 459 5.58 15.11 14.22
N ASN A 460 6.73 14.51 14.53
CA ASN A 460 7.17 14.16 15.88
C ASN A 460 8.70 14.01 15.88
N GLU A 461 9.30 13.56 17.00
CA GLU A 461 10.75 13.38 17.13
C GLU A 461 11.39 12.38 16.15
N HIS A 462 10.59 11.55 15.47
CA HIS A 462 11.03 10.50 14.57
C HIS A 462 10.56 10.70 13.12
N THR A 463 9.68 11.67 12.87
CA THR A 463 9.08 11.88 11.55
C THR A 463 9.02 13.36 11.19
N TRP A 464 9.50 13.69 10.01
CA TRP A 464 9.35 14.99 9.37
C TRP A 464 8.36 14.93 8.21
N LEU A 465 7.77 16.09 7.91
CA LEU A 465 6.92 16.30 6.74
C LEU A 465 7.55 17.37 5.84
N LEU A 466 7.95 16.94 4.65
CA LEU A 466 8.50 17.79 3.61
C LEU A 466 7.38 18.25 2.68
N CYS A 467 7.02 19.53 2.81
CA CYS A 467 5.91 20.14 2.08
C CYS A 467 6.46 20.87 0.85
N PHE A 468 6.09 20.44 -0.36
CA PHE A 468 6.51 21.07 -1.61
C PHE A 468 5.43 21.99 -2.16
N ASP A 469 5.84 23.20 -2.55
CA ASP A 469 5.09 24.08 -3.44
C ASP A 469 5.52 23.79 -4.88
N THR A 470 4.60 23.17 -5.64
CA THR A 470 4.84 22.75 -7.03
C THR A 470 4.21 23.71 -8.05
N ASN A 471 3.68 24.84 -7.62
CA ASN A 471 2.83 25.71 -8.44
C ASN A 471 3.63 26.76 -9.21
N ARG A 472 3.05 27.22 -10.32
CA ARG A 472 3.68 28.16 -11.27
C ARG A 472 3.07 29.56 -11.26
N TYR A 473 2.59 30.01 -10.10
CA TYR A 473 1.87 31.28 -9.95
C TYR A 473 2.65 32.54 -10.36
N ARG A 474 3.99 32.48 -10.40
CA ARG A 474 4.84 33.58 -10.91
C ARG A 474 4.82 33.71 -12.43
N GLU A 475 4.28 32.72 -13.14
CA GLU A 475 4.22 32.65 -14.60
C GLU A 475 2.80 32.88 -15.14
N HIS A 476 1.82 33.15 -14.25
CA HIS A 476 0.47 33.47 -14.67
C HIS A 476 0.44 34.67 -15.61
N THR A 477 -0.38 34.57 -16.64
CA THR A 477 -0.61 35.66 -17.61
C THR A 477 -2.07 36.08 -17.58
N THR A 478 -2.97 35.22 -18.06
CA THR A 478 -4.40 35.48 -18.14
C THR A 478 -5.24 34.67 -17.16
N SER A 479 -4.73 33.53 -16.70
CA SER A 479 -5.36 32.64 -15.72
C SER A 479 -4.29 31.75 -15.06
N SER A 480 -4.72 30.79 -14.22
CA SER A 480 -3.81 29.83 -13.61
C SER A 480 -3.18 28.87 -14.62
N ILE A 481 -1.99 28.36 -14.30
CA ILE A 481 -1.30 27.31 -15.07
C ILE A 481 -1.58 25.97 -14.42
N THR A 482 -2.08 25.00 -15.19
CA THR A 482 -2.40 23.65 -14.69
C THR A 482 -1.17 22.82 -14.36
N SER A 483 -0.05 22.99 -15.08
CA SER A 483 1.15 22.18 -14.87
C SER A 483 1.99 22.61 -13.67
N GLY A 484 2.57 21.61 -13.02
CA GLY A 484 3.41 21.78 -11.84
C GLY A 484 4.88 21.57 -12.13
N ARG A 485 5.75 22.11 -11.28
CA ARG A 485 7.18 21.81 -11.28
C ARG A 485 7.78 21.97 -9.89
N ILE A 486 8.82 21.18 -9.61
CA ILE A 486 9.70 21.47 -8.47
C ILE A 486 10.87 22.30 -8.99
N HIS A 487 11.09 23.48 -8.44
CA HIS A 487 12.25 24.30 -8.80
C HIS A 487 13.55 23.52 -8.50
N PRO A 488 14.57 23.57 -9.39
CA PRO A 488 15.85 22.89 -9.13
C PRO A 488 16.47 23.26 -7.77
N GLU A 489 16.36 24.52 -7.36
CA GLU A 489 16.83 25.02 -6.06
C GLU A 489 16.07 24.40 -4.90
N THR A 490 14.74 24.29 -5.03
CA THR A 490 13.85 23.62 -4.07
C THR A 490 14.16 22.12 -3.98
N LEU A 491 14.43 21.47 -5.10
CA LEU A 491 14.78 20.05 -5.14
C LEU A 491 16.14 19.80 -4.46
N GLN A 492 17.14 20.65 -4.70
CA GLN A 492 18.41 20.59 -3.99
C GLN A 492 18.27 20.90 -2.49
N TRP A 493 17.37 21.81 -2.12
CA TRP A 493 17.02 22.08 -0.74
C TRP A 493 16.39 20.85 -0.05
N ALA A 494 15.45 20.18 -0.73
CA ALA A 494 14.85 18.93 -0.28
C ALA A 494 15.88 17.80 -0.12
N PHE A 495 16.81 17.65 -1.06
CA PHE A 495 17.87 16.64 -0.97
C PHE A 495 18.72 16.78 0.28
N ARG A 496 19.14 18.01 0.61
CA ARG A 496 19.90 18.26 1.85
C ARG A 496 19.11 17.89 3.11
N ILE A 497 17.79 18.08 3.09
CA ILE A 497 16.91 17.70 4.20
C ILE A 497 16.80 16.17 4.32
N LEU A 498 16.60 15.48 3.20
CA LEU A 498 16.51 14.02 3.18
C LEU A 498 17.84 13.37 3.64
N ASP A 499 18.97 13.91 3.19
CA ASP A 499 20.30 13.47 3.63
C ASP A 499 20.50 13.71 5.14
N GLU A 500 20.07 14.86 5.66
CA GLU A 500 20.09 15.16 7.10
C GLU A 500 19.19 14.21 7.90
N ALA A 501 17.97 13.95 7.41
CA ALA A 501 17.02 13.05 8.05
C ALA A 501 17.58 11.62 8.11
N LYS A 502 18.17 11.14 7.02
CA LYS A 502 18.83 9.84 6.94
C LYS A 502 19.98 9.70 7.94
N GLN A 503 20.80 10.74 8.11
CA GLN A 503 21.87 10.76 9.11
C GLN A 503 21.33 10.69 10.56
N LYS A 504 20.14 11.27 10.79
CA LYS A 504 19.48 11.29 12.10
C LYS A 504 18.56 10.09 12.36
N GLY A 505 18.35 9.22 11.37
CA GLY A 505 17.36 8.14 11.45
C GLY A 505 15.92 8.66 11.54
N ILE A 506 15.62 9.80 10.93
CA ILE A 506 14.28 10.40 10.88
C ILE A 506 13.60 9.98 9.58
N THR A 507 12.37 9.48 9.68
CA THR A 507 11.52 9.20 8.52
C THR A 507 10.98 10.49 7.94
N VAL A 508 10.98 10.62 6.61
CA VAL A 508 10.40 11.78 5.93
C VAL A 508 9.19 11.36 5.11
N LEU A 509 8.05 11.99 5.40
CA LEU A 509 6.86 11.97 4.58
C LEU A 509 6.85 13.23 3.69
N GLY A 510 6.24 13.14 2.51
CA GLY A 510 6.06 14.25 1.59
C GLY A 510 4.61 14.70 1.51
N MET A 511 4.38 15.97 1.17
CA MET A 511 3.11 16.41 0.60
C MET A 511 3.38 17.41 -0.53
N MET A 512 2.63 17.31 -1.61
CA MET A 512 2.67 18.25 -2.74
C MET A 512 1.31 18.28 -3.44
N HIS A 513 1.04 19.27 -4.29
CA HIS A 513 -0.27 19.36 -4.96
C HIS A 513 -0.36 18.43 -6.17
N HIS A 514 0.55 18.59 -7.13
CA HIS A 514 0.67 17.78 -8.34
C HIS A 514 1.22 16.37 -8.07
N GLY A 515 0.87 15.39 -8.89
CA GLY A 515 1.40 14.03 -8.79
C GLY A 515 2.92 13.96 -9.03
N LEU A 516 3.58 13.06 -8.33
CA LEU A 516 4.99 12.70 -8.48
C LEU A 516 5.18 11.38 -9.24
N VAL A 517 4.16 10.52 -9.29
CA VAL A 517 4.15 9.23 -10.01
C VAL A 517 2.90 9.15 -10.88
N GLU A 518 2.96 8.39 -11.98
CA GLU A 518 1.75 8.11 -12.76
C GLU A 518 0.76 7.24 -11.95
N HIS A 519 -0.49 7.68 -11.90
CA HIS A 519 -1.65 7.01 -11.31
C HIS A 519 -2.49 6.27 -12.38
N MET A 520 -2.12 6.39 -13.66
CA MET A 520 -2.66 5.53 -14.71
C MET A 520 -1.62 5.30 -15.82
N PRO A 521 -1.73 4.19 -16.57
CA PRO A 521 -0.86 3.93 -17.71
C PRO A 521 -0.79 5.12 -18.66
N TYR A 522 0.43 5.63 -18.90
CA TYR A 522 0.73 6.73 -19.80
C TYR A 522 0.16 8.10 -19.40
N GLN A 523 -0.17 8.33 -18.12
CA GLN A 523 -0.65 9.62 -17.64
C GLN A 523 0.26 10.78 -18.11
N ALA A 524 1.58 10.63 -18.07
CA ALA A 524 2.53 11.67 -18.47
C ALA A 524 2.40 12.08 -19.95
N VAL A 525 1.88 11.19 -20.80
CA VAL A 525 1.71 11.46 -22.23
C VAL A 525 0.43 12.23 -22.52
N PHE A 526 -0.67 11.94 -21.80
CA PHE A 526 -1.99 12.51 -22.09
C PHE A 526 -2.46 13.57 -21.10
N PHE A 527 -1.93 13.49 -19.89
CA PHE A 527 -2.29 14.25 -18.71
C PHE A 527 -1.00 14.69 -17.96
N GLY A 528 0.07 14.96 -18.71
CA GLY A 528 1.36 15.35 -18.13
C GLY A 528 1.30 16.62 -17.28
N ASP A 529 0.35 17.52 -17.55
CA ASP A 529 0.10 18.72 -16.74
C ASP A 529 -0.36 18.41 -15.31
N TYR A 530 -0.71 17.15 -15.01
CA TYR A 530 -1.12 16.74 -13.66
C TYR A 530 0.02 16.15 -12.83
N LEU A 531 1.18 15.96 -13.46
CA LEU A 531 2.40 15.54 -12.81
C LEU A 531 3.36 16.73 -12.71
N VAL A 532 4.33 16.64 -11.80
CA VAL A 532 5.44 17.59 -11.80
C VAL A 532 6.30 17.43 -13.06
N ASP A 533 6.74 18.54 -13.65
CA ASP A 533 7.68 18.53 -14.77
C ASP A 533 8.92 17.68 -14.44
N GLY A 534 9.22 16.70 -15.30
CA GLY A 534 10.35 15.78 -15.09
C GLY A 534 10.14 14.77 -13.95
N TRP A 535 8.90 14.39 -13.67
CA TRP A 535 8.52 13.51 -12.55
C TRP A 535 9.40 12.26 -12.38
N GLN A 536 9.82 11.59 -13.47
CA GLN A 536 10.63 10.36 -13.34
C GLN A 536 11.95 10.62 -12.62
N ASP A 537 12.63 11.71 -12.97
CA ASP A 537 13.91 12.08 -12.35
C ASP A 537 13.71 12.55 -10.91
N ALA A 538 12.66 13.34 -10.66
CA ALA A 538 12.30 13.76 -9.32
C ALA A 538 11.97 12.56 -8.40
N ALA A 539 11.10 11.65 -8.85
CA ALA A 539 10.71 10.45 -8.12
C ALA A 539 11.90 9.55 -7.83
N GLN A 540 12.75 9.30 -8.83
CA GLN A 540 14.01 8.56 -8.68
C GLN A 540 14.90 9.17 -7.59
N GLN A 541 15.20 10.46 -7.69
CA GLN A 541 16.15 11.11 -6.79
C GLN A 541 15.62 11.26 -5.36
N LEU A 542 14.30 11.47 -5.21
CA LEU A 542 13.63 11.56 -3.91
C LEU A 542 13.54 10.18 -3.24
N ALA A 543 13.17 9.14 -3.98
CA ALA A 543 13.12 7.76 -3.49
C ALA A 543 14.51 7.30 -3.02
N ASP A 544 15.55 7.52 -3.83
CA ASP A 544 16.93 7.13 -3.50
C ASP A 544 17.49 7.83 -2.24
N ARG A 545 16.94 9.01 -1.91
CA ARG A 545 17.30 9.76 -0.71
C ARG A 545 16.39 9.46 0.48
N GLY A 546 15.44 8.55 0.34
CA GLY A 546 14.64 8.01 1.43
C GLY A 546 13.28 8.67 1.63
N LEU A 547 12.77 9.44 0.65
CA LEU A 547 11.37 9.82 0.64
C LEU A 547 10.53 8.58 0.29
N LYS A 548 9.72 8.10 1.24
CA LYS A 548 8.94 6.85 1.07
C LYS A 548 7.50 7.07 0.65
N VAL A 549 6.87 8.13 1.13
CA VAL A 549 5.45 8.42 0.86
C VAL A 549 5.31 9.90 0.55
N VAL A 550 4.52 10.24 -0.45
CA VAL A 550 4.05 11.60 -0.72
C VAL A 550 2.53 11.63 -0.82
N PHE A 551 1.88 12.61 -0.20
CA PHE A 551 0.45 12.87 -0.35
C PHE A 551 0.20 13.93 -1.41
N THR A 552 -0.69 13.65 -2.35
CA THR A 552 -0.99 14.48 -3.53
C THR A 552 -2.49 14.65 -3.79
N GLY A 553 -2.83 15.51 -4.76
CA GLY A 553 -4.20 15.80 -5.21
C GLY A 553 -4.21 16.17 -6.69
N HIS A 554 -4.82 17.30 -7.07
CA HIS A 554 -4.79 17.94 -8.41
C HIS A 554 -5.49 17.20 -9.55
N PHE A 555 -5.22 15.90 -9.73
CA PHE A 555 -5.87 15.10 -10.77
C PHE A 555 -7.30 14.67 -10.38
N HIS A 556 -7.66 14.89 -9.10
CA HIS A 556 -8.97 14.65 -8.51
C HIS A 556 -9.44 13.20 -8.56
N SER A 557 -8.52 12.24 -8.70
CA SER A 557 -8.81 10.81 -8.63
C SER A 557 -8.31 10.26 -7.29
N ASN A 558 -8.85 9.10 -6.89
CA ASN A 558 -8.50 8.51 -5.61
C ASN A 558 -7.67 7.27 -5.86
N ASP A 559 -6.36 7.42 -5.92
CA ASP A 559 -5.46 6.35 -6.35
C ASP A 559 -4.21 6.31 -5.46
N VAL A 560 -3.60 5.14 -5.30
CA VAL A 560 -2.27 5.03 -4.71
C VAL A 560 -1.35 4.26 -5.64
N SER A 561 -0.37 4.97 -6.19
CA SER A 561 0.62 4.39 -7.09
C SER A 561 1.99 4.30 -6.41
N SER A 562 2.88 3.50 -6.97
CA SER A 562 4.24 3.36 -6.48
C SER A 562 5.27 3.39 -7.59
N PHE A 563 6.39 4.04 -7.30
CA PHE A 563 7.57 4.08 -8.17
C PHE A 563 8.74 3.43 -7.44
N THR A 564 9.42 2.48 -8.10
CA THR A 564 10.65 1.90 -7.58
C THR A 564 11.83 2.41 -8.40
N SER A 565 12.70 3.16 -7.73
CA SER A 565 13.96 3.67 -8.27
C SER A 565 14.86 2.54 -8.78
N SER A 566 15.79 2.87 -9.68
CA SER A 566 16.82 1.94 -10.16
C SER A 566 17.68 1.32 -9.04
N SER A 567 17.75 1.97 -7.87
CA SER A 567 18.49 1.47 -6.70
C SER A 567 17.64 0.57 -5.80
N GLY A 568 16.37 0.30 -6.17
CA GLY A 568 15.46 -0.56 -5.42
C GLY A 568 14.70 0.12 -4.28
N ASN A 569 14.76 1.46 -4.16
CA ASN A 569 13.97 2.22 -3.19
C ASN A 569 12.59 2.53 -3.78
N THR A 570 11.54 2.20 -3.04
CA THR A 570 10.15 2.44 -3.44
C THR A 570 9.62 3.71 -2.78
N LEU A 571 8.96 4.54 -3.60
CA LEU A 571 8.20 5.71 -3.20
C LEU A 571 6.72 5.48 -3.56
N TYR A 572 5.84 5.77 -2.62
CA TYR A 572 4.38 5.73 -2.81
C TYR A 572 3.86 7.14 -3.01
N ASP A 573 3.06 7.32 -4.05
CA ASP A 573 2.28 8.53 -4.28
C ASP A 573 0.83 8.26 -3.91
N VAL A 574 0.30 9.01 -2.95
CA VAL A 574 -1.05 8.85 -2.39
C VAL A 574 -1.90 10.01 -2.85
N GLU A 575 -2.56 9.84 -4.00
CA GLU A 575 -3.44 10.85 -4.60
C GLU A 575 -4.82 10.77 -3.95
N THR A 576 -5.29 11.89 -3.38
CA THR A 576 -6.62 11.97 -2.78
C THR A 576 -7.56 12.67 -3.75
N ALA A 577 -8.75 12.09 -3.97
CA ALA A 577 -9.71 12.74 -4.86
C ALA A 577 -10.26 14.04 -4.26
N SER A 578 -10.78 14.89 -5.15
CA SER A 578 -11.30 16.19 -4.77
C SER A 578 -12.59 16.13 -3.94
N LEU A 579 -12.69 17.02 -2.95
CA LEU A 579 -13.93 17.28 -2.22
C LEU A 579 -14.94 18.16 -3.00
N SER A 580 -14.62 18.54 -4.23
CA SER A 580 -15.43 19.44 -5.06
C SER A 580 -16.14 18.75 -6.23
N GLN A 581 -15.91 17.45 -6.39
CA GLN A 581 -16.51 16.63 -7.43
C GLN A 581 -16.65 15.19 -6.95
N TYR A 582 -17.32 14.35 -7.75
CA TYR A 582 -17.30 12.91 -7.51
C TYR A 582 -15.85 12.42 -7.43
N PRO A 583 -15.47 11.63 -6.40
CA PRO A 583 -16.32 10.91 -5.44
C PRO A 583 -16.45 11.54 -4.04
N PHE A 584 -15.92 12.74 -3.81
CA PHE A 584 -15.82 13.38 -2.48
C PHE A 584 -14.99 12.57 -1.48
N ALA A 585 -13.76 12.20 -1.87
CA ALA A 585 -12.89 11.38 -1.04
C ALA A 585 -12.07 12.20 -0.04
N TYR A 586 -11.73 11.58 1.08
CA TYR A 586 -10.75 12.05 2.06
C TYR A 586 -10.14 10.84 2.76
N ARG A 587 -8.95 10.99 3.35
CA ARG A 587 -8.22 9.85 3.93
C ARG A 587 -7.94 10.06 5.41
N PHE A 588 -8.06 8.98 6.19
CA PHE A 588 -7.45 8.87 7.52
C PHE A 588 -6.16 8.07 7.42
N VAL A 589 -5.17 8.53 8.19
CA VAL A 589 -3.84 7.95 8.21
C VAL A 589 -3.43 7.69 9.65
N GLU A 590 -3.06 6.46 9.97
CA GLU A 590 -2.44 6.11 11.26
C GLU A 590 -0.93 5.96 11.05
N LEU A 591 -0.17 6.91 11.61
CA LEU A 591 1.29 6.91 11.57
C LEU A 591 1.84 6.19 12.80
N HIS A 592 2.50 5.08 12.56
CA HIS A 592 3.33 4.36 13.53
C HIS A 592 4.81 4.64 13.25
N GLN A 593 5.69 4.16 14.13
CA GLN A 593 7.14 4.33 13.96
C GLN A 593 7.69 3.61 12.71
N ASP A 594 7.10 2.48 12.34
CA ASP A 594 7.57 1.55 11.32
C ASP A 594 6.62 1.41 10.12
N ARG A 595 5.43 2.01 10.19
CA ARG A 595 4.40 1.87 9.15
C ARG A 595 3.41 3.02 9.14
N LEU A 596 2.70 3.12 8.03
CA LEU A 596 1.62 4.05 7.78
C LEU A 596 0.40 3.27 7.29
N SER A 597 -0.74 3.41 7.95
CA SER A 597 -2.00 2.80 7.51
C SER A 597 -2.92 3.86 6.93
N ILE A 598 -3.52 3.63 5.77
CA ILE A 598 -4.41 4.55 5.05
C ILE A 598 -5.81 3.94 4.95
N ASP A 599 -6.83 4.70 5.31
CA ASP A 599 -8.25 4.38 5.12
C ASP A 599 -8.94 5.54 4.40
N THR A 600 -9.44 5.28 3.20
CA THR A 600 -10.18 6.26 2.40
C THR A 600 -11.67 6.22 2.74
N ARG A 601 -12.27 7.41 2.87
CA ARG A 601 -13.71 7.60 3.07
C ARG A 601 -14.28 8.51 1.99
N PHE A 602 -15.58 8.41 1.79
CA PHE A 602 -16.33 9.16 0.80
C PHE A 602 -17.56 9.80 1.42
N VAL A 603 -17.94 10.98 0.96
CA VAL A 603 -19.19 11.64 1.36
C VAL A 603 -20.33 11.20 0.44
N ASP A 604 -21.09 10.20 0.89
CA ASP A 604 -22.22 9.65 0.13
C ASP A 604 -23.46 10.56 0.16
N SER A 605 -23.62 11.30 1.26
CA SER A 605 -24.80 12.13 1.54
C SER A 605 -24.46 13.35 2.40
N ILE A 606 -25.27 14.39 2.27
CA ILE A 606 -25.27 15.58 3.16
C ILE A 606 -26.69 15.86 3.66
N PRO A 607 -26.89 16.68 4.70
CA PRO A 607 -28.22 17.08 5.14
C PRO A 607 -29.10 17.59 3.98
N GLY A 608 -30.23 16.94 3.78
CA GLY A 608 -31.17 17.26 2.69
C GLY A 608 -30.86 16.60 1.33
N LYS A 609 -29.70 15.93 1.16
CA LYS A 609 -29.35 15.18 -0.06
C LYS A 609 -28.79 13.79 0.26
N PRO A 610 -29.66 12.77 0.47
CA PRO A 610 -29.25 11.42 0.82
C PRO A 610 -28.54 10.65 -0.31
N PHE A 611 -28.58 11.14 -1.55
CA PHE A 611 -27.97 10.50 -2.73
C PHE A 611 -26.96 11.42 -3.41
N LEU A 612 -26.28 12.29 -2.65
CA LEU A 612 -25.38 13.31 -3.18
C LEU A 612 -24.33 12.72 -4.13
N GLN A 613 -23.61 11.70 -3.70
CA GLN A 613 -22.54 11.11 -4.50
C GLN A 613 -23.08 10.51 -5.81
N LYS A 614 -24.27 9.89 -5.79
CA LYS A 614 -24.92 9.37 -7.00
C LYS A 614 -25.30 10.49 -7.99
N GLU A 615 -25.78 11.63 -7.48
CA GLU A 615 -26.07 12.80 -8.32
C GLU A 615 -24.80 13.35 -8.97
N TYR A 616 -23.71 13.47 -8.21
CA TYR A 616 -22.43 13.97 -8.72
C TYR A 616 -21.72 12.99 -9.64
N LYS A 617 -21.85 11.68 -9.42
CA LYS A 617 -21.43 10.65 -10.37
C LYS A 617 -22.09 10.85 -11.73
N SER A 618 -23.40 11.08 -11.77
CA SER A 618 -24.11 11.34 -13.04
C SER A 618 -23.67 12.65 -13.71
N LYS A 619 -23.35 13.70 -12.94
CA LYS A 619 -22.78 14.94 -13.49
C LYS A 619 -21.39 14.70 -14.08
N PHE A 620 -20.54 13.97 -13.36
CA PHE A 620 -19.19 13.61 -13.78
C PHE A 620 -19.21 12.78 -15.06
N GLU A 621 -20.05 11.74 -15.14
CA GLU A 621 -20.27 10.94 -16.35
C GLU A 621 -20.61 11.80 -17.59
N LYS A 622 -21.53 12.77 -17.43
CA LYS A 622 -21.92 13.68 -18.52
C LYS A 622 -20.76 14.57 -18.97
N LEU A 623 -19.96 15.07 -18.03
CA LEU A 623 -18.79 15.91 -18.34
C LEU A 623 -17.70 15.08 -19.03
N SER A 624 -17.34 13.93 -18.45
CA SER A 624 -16.35 13.00 -18.99
C SER A 624 -16.73 12.54 -20.39
N ARG A 625 -18.02 12.29 -20.65
CA ARG A 625 -18.53 11.94 -21.99
C ARG A 625 -18.28 13.04 -23.01
N ARG A 626 -18.56 14.29 -22.64
CA ARG A 626 -18.30 15.45 -23.50
C ARG A 626 -16.81 15.60 -23.80
N VAL A 627 -15.96 15.47 -22.79
CA VAL A 627 -14.50 15.55 -22.92
C VAL A 627 -13.97 14.43 -23.81
N ALA A 628 -14.33 13.18 -23.52
CA ALA A 628 -13.92 12.01 -24.29
C ALA A 628 -14.37 12.11 -25.75
N ALA A 629 -15.64 12.44 -26.02
CA ALA A 629 -16.15 12.59 -27.38
C ALA A 629 -15.42 13.71 -28.16
N ASN A 630 -15.13 14.84 -27.51
CA ASN A 630 -14.40 15.94 -28.14
C ASN A 630 -12.94 15.56 -28.44
N ARG A 631 -12.27 14.88 -27.50
CA ARG A 631 -10.89 14.38 -27.68
C ARG A 631 -10.84 13.37 -28.81
N LEU A 632 -11.74 12.38 -28.84
CA LEU A 632 -11.79 11.35 -29.88
C LEU A 632 -12.00 11.96 -31.28
N LYS A 633 -12.83 13.00 -31.40
CA LYS A 633 -13.01 13.74 -32.67
C LYS A 633 -11.75 14.48 -33.14
N GLN A 634 -10.83 14.80 -32.24
CA GLN A 634 -9.59 15.51 -32.52
C GLN A 634 -8.41 14.59 -32.89
N ILE A 635 -8.57 13.26 -32.82
CA ILE A 635 -7.51 12.26 -33.08
C ILE A 635 -7.06 12.23 -34.57
N GLY A 636 -7.68 13.04 -35.44
CA GLY A 636 -7.16 13.32 -36.78
C GLY A 636 -7.41 12.19 -37.81
N PHE A 637 -8.21 11.19 -37.47
CA PHE A 637 -8.71 10.17 -38.40
C PHE A 637 -10.20 9.89 -38.16
N PRO A 638 -11.02 9.74 -39.22
CA PRO A 638 -12.45 9.48 -39.08
C PRO A 638 -12.69 8.04 -38.62
N LEU A 639 -13.34 7.88 -37.47
CA LEU A 639 -13.86 6.61 -36.97
C LEU A 639 -15.37 6.52 -37.26
N PRO A 640 -15.93 5.32 -37.50
CA PRO A 640 -17.38 5.13 -37.55
C PRO A 640 -18.06 5.64 -36.27
N GLN A 641 -19.26 6.21 -36.39
CA GLN A 641 -19.97 6.79 -35.24
C GLN A 641 -20.19 5.76 -34.12
N GLU A 642 -20.53 4.52 -34.49
CA GLU A 642 -20.70 3.41 -33.55
C GLU A 642 -19.42 3.10 -32.74
N THR A 643 -18.24 3.17 -33.39
CA THR A 643 -16.94 2.99 -32.72
C THR A 643 -16.61 4.16 -31.80
N LEU A 644 -16.91 5.39 -32.22
CA LEU A 644 -16.74 6.60 -31.39
C LEU A 644 -17.60 6.52 -30.14
N ASP A 645 -18.85 6.09 -30.27
CA ASP A 645 -19.78 5.97 -29.16
C ASP A 645 -19.30 4.90 -28.18
N ALA A 646 -18.93 3.71 -28.66
CA ALA A 646 -18.39 2.64 -27.82
C ALA A 646 -17.10 3.03 -27.07
N LEU A 647 -16.15 3.68 -27.76
CA LEU A 647 -14.92 4.19 -27.13
C LEU A 647 -15.23 5.27 -26.09
N THR A 648 -16.19 6.16 -26.39
CA THR A 648 -16.60 7.19 -25.44
C THR A 648 -17.18 6.57 -24.18
N GLU A 649 -18.07 5.58 -24.29
CA GLU A 649 -18.64 4.88 -23.14
C GLU A 649 -17.57 4.17 -22.29
N LEU A 650 -16.59 3.51 -22.93
CA LEU A 650 -15.50 2.85 -22.23
C LEU A 650 -14.66 3.86 -21.44
N LEU A 651 -14.24 4.97 -22.08
CA LEU A 651 -13.45 6.01 -21.42
C LEU A 651 -14.20 6.67 -20.26
N VAL A 652 -15.51 6.89 -20.39
CA VAL A 652 -16.34 7.44 -19.30
C VAL A 652 -16.40 6.49 -18.12
N LYS A 653 -16.57 5.19 -18.36
CA LYS A 653 -16.59 4.19 -17.29
C LYS A 653 -15.24 4.11 -16.59
N MET A 654 -14.14 4.10 -17.35
CA MET A 654 -12.80 4.09 -16.76
C MET A 654 -12.56 5.35 -15.91
N ALA A 655 -12.93 6.52 -16.41
CA ALA A 655 -12.77 7.77 -15.66
C ALA A 655 -13.58 7.78 -14.35
N VAL A 656 -14.79 7.20 -14.35
CA VAL A 656 -15.62 7.08 -13.15
C VAL A 656 -14.98 6.14 -12.14
N LEU A 657 -14.51 4.97 -12.58
CA LEU A 657 -13.90 4.02 -11.64
C LEU A 657 -12.60 4.60 -11.06
N HIS A 658 -11.79 5.21 -11.92
CA HIS A 658 -10.54 5.81 -11.51
C HIS A 658 -10.72 6.97 -10.53
N ALA A 659 -11.74 7.79 -10.75
CA ALA A 659 -12.06 8.85 -9.79
C ALA A 659 -12.32 8.31 -8.37
N ALA A 660 -12.83 7.08 -8.22
CA ALA A 660 -13.20 6.47 -6.94
C ALA A 660 -12.17 5.48 -6.36
N GLY A 661 -11.10 5.12 -7.06
CA GLY A 661 -10.17 4.07 -6.62
C GLY A 661 -10.83 2.69 -6.57
N ASP A 662 -11.73 2.43 -7.51
CA ASP A 662 -12.46 1.17 -7.64
C ASP A 662 -12.34 0.54 -9.04
N GLU A 663 -11.16 0.65 -9.66
CA GLU A 663 -10.72 0.19 -11.00
C GLU A 663 -10.76 -1.33 -11.20
N LYS A 664 -11.67 -2.02 -10.52
CA LYS A 664 -11.98 -3.43 -10.67
C LYS A 664 -12.89 -3.63 -11.88
N THR A 665 -12.64 -4.71 -12.61
CA THR A 665 -13.53 -5.11 -13.70
C THR A 665 -14.88 -5.55 -13.16
N ASP A 666 -15.94 -4.80 -13.48
CA ASP A 666 -17.33 -5.17 -13.21
C ASP A 666 -18.06 -5.65 -14.49
N ALA A 667 -19.31 -6.09 -14.35
CA ALA A 667 -20.12 -6.59 -15.47
C ALA A 667 -20.38 -5.51 -16.53
N GLU A 668 -20.40 -4.25 -16.11
CA GLU A 668 -20.67 -3.10 -16.96
C GLU A 668 -19.46 -2.68 -17.80
N MET A 669 -18.25 -2.73 -17.22
CA MET A 669 -16.97 -2.57 -17.88
C MET A 669 -16.72 -3.72 -18.85
N THR A 670 -17.00 -4.95 -18.41
CA THR A 670 -16.92 -6.16 -19.25
C THR A 670 -17.74 -6.00 -20.52
N LYS A 671 -19.00 -5.60 -20.38
CA LYS A 671 -19.89 -5.36 -21.52
C LYS A 671 -19.41 -4.24 -22.45
N ALA A 672 -18.81 -3.18 -21.91
CA ALA A 672 -18.26 -2.08 -22.71
C ALA A 672 -17.05 -2.54 -23.56
N VAL A 673 -16.16 -3.33 -22.94
CA VAL A 673 -15.02 -3.96 -23.63
C VAL A 673 -15.49 -4.94 -24.70
N GLU A 674 -16.44 -5.82 -24.39
CA GLU A 674 -17.03 -6.78 -25.34
C GLU A 674 -17.68 -6.08 -26.54
N THR A 675 -18.41 -4.99 -26.30
CA THR A 675 -19.05 -4.18 -27.35
C THR A 675 -17.99 -3.58 -28.28
N LEU A 676 -16.92 -3.03 -27.73
CA LEU A 676 -15.82 -2.48 -28.52
C LEU A 676 -15.09 -3.57 -29.33
N GLN A 677 -14.84 -4.74 -28.74
CA GLN A 677 -14.22 -5.87 -29.42
C GLN A 677 -15.05 -6.37 -30.60
N HIS A 678 -16.37 -6.48 -30.42
CA HIS A 678 -17.30 -6.88 -31.48
C HIS A 678 -17.27 -5.88 -32.66
N ILE A 679 -17.25 -4.57 -32.38
CA ILE A 679 -17.20 -3.52 -33.41
C ILE A 679 -15.86 -3.56 -34.17
N LEU A 680 -14.75 -3.89 -33.50
CA LEU A 680 -13.41 -3.90 -34.09
C LEU A 680 -13.04 -5.23 -34.79
N GLY A 681 -13.89 -6.25 -34.72
CA GLY A 681 -13.69 -7.53 -35.41
C GLY A 681 -12.52 -8.37 -34.85
N GLY A 682 -12.12 -8.16 -33.60
CA GLY A 682 -11.07 -8.93 -32.92
C GLY A 682 -11.62 -10.17 -32.21
N GLU A 683 -10.96 -11.32 -32.37
CA GLU A 683 -11.26 -12.51 -31.58
C GLU A 683 -10.73 -12.38 -30.13
N ASN A 684 -11.59 -12.70 -29.15
CA ASN A 684 -11.36 -12.90 -27.72
C ASN A 684 -9.93 -12.67 -27.19
N ALA A 685 -9.54 -11.41 -27.01
CA ALA A 685 -8.54 -11.05 -26.01
C ALA A 685 -9.26 -10.95 -24.66
N GLY A 686 -9.09 -11.94 -23.79
CA GLY A 686 -9.78 -11.99 -22.50
C GLY A 686 -9.49 -10.76 -21.63
N ILE A 687 -10.53 -10.26 -20.95
CA ILE A 687 -10.49 -9.14 -19.99
C ILE A 687 -9.44 -9.33 -18.88
N GLU A 688 -9.02 -10.57 -18.60
CA GLU A 688 -8.00 -10.92 -17.62
C GLU A 688 -6.59 -10.39 -17.95
N SER A 689 -6.37 -9.81 -19.14
CA SER A 689 -5.09 -9.26 -19.59
C SER A 689 -4.92 -7.74 -19.42
N PHE A 690 -5.96 -7.05 -18.94
CA PHE A 690 -5.96 -5.59 -18.78
C PHE A 690 -5.57 -5.20 -17.35
N GLN A 691 -4.46 -4.48 -17.19
CA GLN A 691 -4.13 -3.84 -15.92
C GLN A 691 -4.76 -2.43 -15.93
N MET A 692 -5.94 -2.31 -15.32
CA MET A 692 -6.69 -1.06 -15.20
C MET A 692 -6.20 -0.17 -14.04
N ASP A 693 -5.42 -0.75 -13.14
CA ASP A 693 -5.08 -0.22 -11.81
C ASP A 693 -3.58 -0.42 -11.55
N PHE A 694 -2.91 0.61 -11.03
CA PHE A 694 -1.53 0.51 -10.60
C PHE A 694 -1.48 0.02 -9.14
N PRO A 695 -0.71 -1.04 -8.82
CA PRO A 695 -0.60 -1.45 -7.43
C PRO A 695 0.12 -0.35 -6.61
N PRO A 696 -0.21 -0.20 -5.32
CA PRO A 696 -1.08 -1.06 -4.50
C PRO A 696 -2.58 -0.67 -4.49
N ALA A 697 -3.39 -1.26 -3.59
CA ALA A 697 -4.82 -0.91 -3.47
C ALA A 697 -5.05 0.51 -2.92
N ASP A 698 -6.03 1.22 -3.47
CA ASP A 698 -6.21 2.67 -3.24
C ASP A 698 -6.87 3.02 -1.92
N ASN A 699 -7.83 2.19 -1.52
CA ASN A 699 -8.79 2.55 -0.47
C ASN A 699 -8.36 2.12 0.93
N ARG A 700 -7.58 1.03 1.04
CA ARG A 700 -7.06 0.51 2.31
C ARG A 700 -5.67 -0.08 2.13
N LEU A 701 -4.67 0.61 2.66
CA LEU A 701 -3.26 0.29 2.43
C LEU A 701 -2.46 0.38 3.73
N VAL A 702 -1.46 -0.49 3.88
CA VAL A 702 -0.43 -0.36 4.91
C VAL A 702 0.92 -0.30 4.21
N ILE A 703 1.69 0.76 4.46
CA ILE A 703 3.00 1.03 3.90
C ILE A 703 4.05 0.92 5.00
N ALA A 704 5.15 0.20 4.77
CA ALA A 704 6.28 0.16 5.69
C ALA A 704 7.15 1.44 5.56
N LEU A 705 7.53 2.04 6.69
CA LEU A 705 8.25 3.32 6.77
C LEU A 705 9.73 3.16 7.12
#